data_AF-A0A524K5F0-F1
#
_entry.id   AF-A0A524K5F0-F1
#
_cell.length_a   1.000
_cell.length_b   1.000
_cell.length_c   1.000
_cell.angle_alpha   90.00
_cell.angle_beta   90.00
_cell.angle_gamma   90.00
#
_symmetry.space_group_name_H-M   'P 1'
#
loop_
_entity.id
_entity.type
_entity.pdbx_description
1 polymer ?
#
loop_
_entity_poly.entity_id
_entity_poly.type
_entity_poly.pdbx_seq_one_letter_code
_entity_poly.pdbx_strand_id
1 'polypeptide(L)'
;MKTANVSVLTIRFKAFGSTVRDHTVTPRYEFHIRKDIRDAYDVVDAPFSTGGNIIFADFYESRLFATKLNRKINPTTHPERVVKAGKLNAMALIDELLHAVCDMYRESVKSDAFSATLATVQDSIGVSATTTLLRAFVEAYPSSEVHDGTISAVAWLKTETDGVSNRLIALEELLLLRLANENPAFNPFSFLFDDAELRAAVPVEKVMSVLEAAFLAMPAFGPDNEDLPTMLRAPMRASPYSLAGQLDFIRRHWGLVIGHKMRKVLGGVDMLAEEDKPFFPGPGPTRVLSYDHLEREYERFSEDRDWMPRVVMIAKSTLVWLDQLSTAYGRQIRTLDAIPDEELDNLANRGFNSLWLIGLWERSQASRRIKELCGNPEAAASAYSLFDYEIANELGGWHALEELRKRAEWRGIRLAADMVPNHTGIDSAWVRERPDLFIQRDSMPFPTYSFSGENLSGDSRIGIWLEDHYYDRRDAAVVFKRVDFASNRTSYVYHGNDGTSMPWNDTAQIDFLKPEAREAVKERILHVAKNFPIIRFDAAMIMAKKHFRRLWYPEPGHGGDIASRGECALPNEEFSARMPEEFWREVVDMCAKDAPDTLLLAEAFWMMEGYFVRTLGMHRVYNSAFMNMLKNKENRKYRETIKNTQEFDKDILKRFVNFMNNPDEDTAVAQFGKDDHYFGVCTLMATLPGLPMFGHGQVEGYTEKYGMEYRRAYKDETPDSWLVERHEREIFPLLKKRYLFSGVDDFLLFDFVKADGQVDEDVFAYSNGSGGEKALVLFNNAWARTAGRISVSCPYVRKKPDGGKEQERRSLVQGLGLTGADGRFLVMREQRSGLWYLRCSQDVRNHGLFAMLEGFQCQVFLDIHEAADDKLGTWAALCERQDGRGVSDLTAALQDVALEGLYSGWSAVFGKEYFTAIQSAFKAHVTKKQSGAPKKSAAAMAVETGVLPDEQSLAAFARIAGLFMSDIAGASIAPAETESRVKTYASMASRSVSALAELAPEGRSAGVKVPGAQAVLAGRLRMIPGAVEAVACLTAFLSLPGLLEADAPYADARALVDRWCLDRKLRESMQAAGIHGDEAWRATSFAKAALGILDEALAASVIARSGRKTSAK
;
A
#
# COMPACT_ATOMS: atom_id res chain seq x y z
N MET A 1 -44.82 24.06 -2.75
CA MET A 1 -44.70 24.50 -1.34
C MET A 1 -43.46 25.39 -1.25
N LYS A 2 -43.69 26.66 -0.90
CA LYS A 2 -42.80 27.82 -0.69
C LYS A 2 -41.29 27.73 -1.02
N THR A 3 -40.92 28.51 -2.04
CA THR A 3 -39.62 29.15 -2.28
C THR A 3 -39.19 30.07 -1.12
N ALA A 4 -37.94 29.95 -0.66
CA ALA A 4 -37.30 30.91 0.24
C ALA A 4 -36.15 31.62 -0.49
N ASN A 5 -36.33 32.94 -0.65
CA ASN A 5 -35.40 33.88 -1.26
C ASN A 5 -34.11 34.01 -0.43
N VAL A 6 -32.96 33.82 -1.07
CA VAL A 6 -31.68 34.38 -0.59
C VAL A 6 -31.58 35.79 -1.17
N SER A 7 -31.92 36.78 -0.33
CA SER A 7 -31.78 38.19 -0.65
C SER A 7 -30.30 38.57 -0.72
N VAL A 8 -29.83 38.85 -1.94
CA VAL A 8 -28.60 39.59 -2.22
C VAL A 8 -28.69 40.94 -1.51
N LEU A 9 -27.84 41.14 -0.50
CA LEU A 9 -27.70 42.41 0.20
C LEU A 9 -27.07 43.42 -0.77
N THR A 10 -27.92 44.12 -1.52
CA THR A 10 -27.51 45.25 -2.37
C THR A 10 -27.24 46.43 -1.44
N ILE A 11 -25.99 46.58 -0.98
CA ILE A 11 -25.59 47.79 -0.25
C ILE A 11 -25.45 48.93 -1.27
N ARG A 12 -26.39 49.88 -1.21
CA ARG A 12 -26.34 51.11 -2.01
C ARG A 12 -25.25 52.04 -1.48
N PHE A 13 -24.03 51.91 -2.00
CA PHE A 13 -23.02 52.96 -1.89
C PHE A 13 -23.11 53.89 -3.12
N LYS A 14 -23.98 54.90 -3.03
CA LYS A 14 -23.97 56.03 -3.98
C LYS A 14 -22.93 57.04 -3.49
N ALA A 15 -21.69 56.94 -3.99
CA ALA A 15 -20.74 58.06 -4.22
C ALA A 15 -19.25 57.59 -4.24
N PHE A 16 -18.89 56.53 -4.96
CA PHE A 16 -17.49 56.30 -5.33
C PHE A 16 -17.44 55.76 -6.75
N GLY A 17 -17.76 56.63 -7.69
CA GLY A 17 -17.73 56.36 -9.12
C GLY A 17 -17.08 57.54 -9.82
N SER A 18 -15.76 57.67 -9.71
CA SER A 18 -14.88 58.25 -10.73
C SER A 18 -13.46 58.41 -10.18
N THR A 19 -12.49 57.95 -10.96
CA THR A 19 -11.05 58.27 -10.88
C THR A 19 -10.32 57.86 -9.60
N VAL A 20 -9.94 56.58 -9.50
CA VAL A 20 -8.64 56.24 -8.89
C VAL A 20 -7.60 56.72 -9.89
N ARG A 21 -6.98 57.88 -9.64
CA ARG A 21 -5.80 58.31 -10.38
C ARG A 21 -4.68 57.33 -10.07
N ASP A 22 -4.06 56.81 -11.12
CA ASP A 22 -2.81 56.07 -11.06
C ASP A 22 -1.71 57.05 -10.62
N HIS A 23 -1.60 57.28 -9.32
CA HIS A 23 -0.46 57.98 -8.77
C HIS A 23 0.58 56.92 -8.44
N THR A 24 1.63 56.89 -9.26
CA THR A 24 2.97 56.46 -8.85
C THR A 24 3.45 57.39 -7.73
N VAL A 25 2.89 57.26 -6.52
CA VAL A 25 3.47 57.83 -5.31
C VAL A 25 4.45 56.80 -4.80
N THR A 26 5.74 57.13 -4.80
CA THR A 26 6.76 56.41 -4.05
C THR A 26 6.24 56.27 -2.61
N PRO A 27 6.16 55.07 -2.00
CA PRO A 27 5.59 54.91 -0.67
C PRO A 27 6.33 55.82 0.32
N ARG A 28 5.57 56.66 1.03
CA ARG A 28 6.14 57.80 1.76
C ARG A 28 6.72 57.42 3.13
N TYR A 29 6.18 56.42 3.85
CA TYR A 29 6.55 56.13 5.25
C TYR A 29 6.23 54.67 5.66
N GLU A 30 7.16 53.95 6.33
CA GLU A 30 6.96 52.65 7.07
C GLU A 30 7.99 52.34 8.21
N PHE A 31 7.63 52.23 9.48
CA PHE A 31 8.35 51.68 10.67
C PHE A 31 9.66 52.30 11.24
N HIS A 32 9.57 52.89 12.44
CA HIS A 32 10.68 53.53 13.16
C HIS A 32 11.66 52.57 13.80
N ILE A 33 12.96 52.85 13.61
CA ILE A 33 14.02 52.31 14.47
C ILE A 33 14.71 53.42 15.23
N ARG A 34 14.87 53.23 16.55
CA ARG A 34 15.62 54.13 17.43
C ARG A 34 17.04 54.36 16.92
N LYS A 35 17.53 55.59 17.04
CA LYS A 35 18.87 55.99 16.59
C LYS A 35 19.99 55.09 17.12
N ASP A 36 19.98 54.81 18.41
CA ASP A 36 21.00 53.98 19.08
C ASP A 36 21.04 52.55 18.54
N ILE A 37 19.90 51.99 18.14
CA ILE A 37 19.81 50.68 17.50
C ILE A 37 20.34 50.71 16.07
N ARG A 38 20.07 51.77 15.29
CA ARG A 38 20.65 51.93 13.94
C ARG A 38 22.17 51.94 13.99
N ASP A 39 22.73 52.71 14.92
CA ASP A 39 24.17 52.79 15.19
C ASP A 39 24.72 51.43 15.67
N ALA A 40 24.05 50.82 16.65
CA ALA A 40 24.52 49.58 17.28
C ALA A 40 24.46 48.36 16.36
N TYR A 41 23.53 48.31 15.40
CA TYR A 41 23.32 47.15 14.52
C TYR A 41 23.80 47.36 13.07
N ASP A 42 24.47 48.49 12.78
CA ASP A 42 25.05 48.81 11.46
C ASP A 42 24.01 48.73 10.33
N VAL A 43 22.87 49.36 10.59
CA VAL A 43 21.67 49.24 9.75
C VAL A 43 21.52 50.41 8.78
N VAL A 44 22.56 51.23 8.62
CA VAL A 44 22.55 52.53 7.92
C VAL A 44 22.12 52.42 6.45
N ASP A 45 22.44 51.30 5.79
CA ASP A 45 22.07 51.01 4.39
C ASP A 45 20.72 50.29 4.22
N ALA A 46 19.89 50.19 5.27
CA ALA A 46 18.56 49.61 5.13
C ALA A 46 17.65 50.53 4.29
N PRO A 47 16.58 50.00 3.68
CA PRO A 47 15.67 50.77 2.83
C PRO A 47 14.79 51.70 3.67
N PHE A 48 15.41 52.67 4.35
CA PHE A 48 14.74 53.72 5.08
C PHE A 48 14.13 54.70 4.10
N SER A 49 12.81 54.86 4.16
CA SER A 49 12.07 55.95 3.53
C SER A 49 12.51 57.31 4.07
N THR A 50 12.06 58.38 3.40
CA THR A 50 12.33 59.77 3.76
C THR A 50 11.87 60.17 5.17
N GLY A 51 10.96 59.41 5.78
CA GLY A 51 10.54 59.56 7.18
C GLY A 51 11.41 58.82 8.22
N GLY A 52 12.41 58.05 7.81
CA GLY A 52 13.28 57.28 8.72
C GLY A 52 12.76 55.88 9.04
N ASN A 53 12.20 55.21 8.04
CA ASN A 53 11.25 54.14 8.24
C ASN A 53 11.58 52.99 7.25
N ILE A 54 11.78 51.72 7.68
CA ILE A 54 12.14 50.57 6.80
C ILE A 54 10.99 50.08 5.89
N ILE A 55 11.26 50.09 4.57
CA ILE A 55 10.38 49.50 3.54
C ILE A 55 11.06 48.29 2.90
N PHE A 56 10.49 47.10 3.07
CA PHE A 56 10.97 45.94 2.31
C PHE A 56 10.38 45.95 0.89
N ALA A 57 11.26 46.14 -0.10
CA ALA A 57 10.91 46.05 -1.52
C ALA A 57 10.48 44.64 -1.91
N ASP A 58 11.09 43.63 -1.29
CA ASP A 58 10.76 42.22 -1.44
C ASP A 58 11.04 41.43 -0.15
N PHE A 59 10.72 40.14 -0.15
CA PHE A 59 10.95 39.25 0.99
C PHE A 59 12.43 38.92 1.22
N TYR A 60 13.31 39.16 0.24
CA TYR A 60 14.74 38.93 0.39
C TYR A 60 15.37 40.03 1.26
N GLU A 61 14.96 41.28 1.07
CA GLU A 61 15.37 42.41 1.92
C GLU A 61 15.00 42.20 3.40
N SER A 62 13.82 41.65 3.69
CA SER A 62 13.43 41.34 5.08
C SER A 62 14.30 40.24 5.71
N ARG A 63 14.71 39.24 4.93
CA ARG A 63 15.67 38.21 5.37
C ARG A 63 17.07 38.79 5.58
N LEU A 64 17.55 39.67 4.69
CA LEU A 64 18.83 40.35 4.83
C LEU A 64 18.87 41.16 6.12
N PHE A 65 17.80 41.90 6.38
CA PHE A 65 17.67 42.73 7.56
C PHE A 65 17.63 41.90 8.85
N ALA A 66 16.78 40.86 8.90
CA ALA A 66 16.74 39.94 10.03
C ALA A 66 18.11 39.29 10.30
N THR A 67 18.83 38.93 9.24
CA THR A 67 20.19 38.38 9.33
C THR A 67 21.17 39.39 9.92
N LYS A 68 21.15 40.66 9.49
CA LYS A 68 21.98 41.74 10.05
C LYS A 68 21.73 41.91 11.55
N LEU A 69 20.45 41.94 11.98
CA LEU A 69 20.09 42.02 13.40
C LEU A 69 20.61 40.81 14.18
N ASN A 70 20.33 39.60 13.69
CA ASN A 70 20.66 38.36 14.38
C ASN A 70 22.19 38.12 14.50
N ARG A 71 23.02 38.71 13.63
CA ARG A 71 24.50 38.62 13.75
C ARG A 71 25.04 39.19 15.06
N LYS A 72 24.35 40.18 15.65
CA LYS A 72 24.75 40.78 16.93
C LYS A 72 23.98 40.22 18.13
N ILE A 73 23.04 39.31 17.89
CA ILE A 73 22.28 38.60 18.92
C ILE A 73 22.93 37.24 19.15
N ASN A 74 23.24 36.91 20.40
CA ASN A 74 23.65 35.55 20.74
C ASN A 74 22.40 34.71 21.02
N PRO A 75 22.01 33.78 20.12
CA PRO A 75 20.75 33.04 20.25
C PRO A 75 20.76 32.07 21.44
N THR A 76 21.92 31.67 21.95
CA THR A 76 22.05 30.77 23.10
C THR A 76 21.75 31.50 24.41
N THR A 77 22.13 32.78 24.51
CA THR A 77 21.93 33.59 25.72
C THR A 77 20.67 34.44 25.67
N HIS A 78 20.23 34.84 24.48
CA HIS A 78 19.06 35.69 24.25
C HIS A 78 18.14 35.13 23.13
N PRO A 79 17.61 33.90 23.27
CA PRO A 79 16.70 33.32 22.27
C PRO A 79 15.45 34.18 22.05
N GLU A 80 15.00 34.91 23.06
CA GLU A 80 13.85 35.82 23.01
C GLU A 80 14.07 37.03 22.10
N ARG A 81 15.33 37.36 21.77
CA ARG A 81 15.69 38.49 20.92
C ARG A 81 15.90 38.10 19.46
N VAL A 82 15.89 36.81 19.13
CA VAL A 82 16.11 36.34 17.76
C VAL A 82 14.96 36.79 16.87
N VAL A 83 15.30 37.56 15.84
CA VAL A 83 14.34 38.13 14.90
C VAL A 83 14.06 37.16 13.77
N LYS A 84 12.79 36.78 13.66
CA LYS A 84 12.23 35.99 12.57
C LYS A 84 11.87 36.90 11.38
N ALA A 85 12.29 36.55 10.17
CA ALA A 85 12.16 37.41 8.99
C ALA A 85 10.69 37.56 8.55
N GLY A 86 9.90 36.50 8.64
CA GLY A 86 8.47 36.53 8.29
C GLY A 86 7.69 37.41 9.26
N LYS A 87 7.97 37.29 10.56
CA LYS A 87 7.38 38.15 11.60
C LYS A 87 7.79 39.62 11.47
N LEU A 88 9.06 39.87 11.15
CA LEU A 88 9.55 41.22 10.87
C LEU A 88 8.85 41.84 9.66
N ASN A 89 8.76 41.09 8.55
CA ASN A 89 8.05 41.52 7.35
C ASN A 89 6.57 41.81 7.63
N ALA A 90 5.90 40.95 8.40
CA ALA A 90 4.51 41.14 8.77
C ALA A 90 4.27 42.39 9.63
N MET A 91 5.17 42.66 10.58
CA MET A 91 5.12 43.88 11.39
C MET A 91 5.29 45.14 10.53
N ALA A 92 6.32 45.18 9.68
CA ALA A 92 6.56 46.29 8.76
C ALA A 92 5.38 46.49 7.80
N LEU A 93 4.80 45.40 7.29
CA LEU A 93 3.66 45.43 6.40
C LEU A 93 2.38 45.93 7.09
N ILE A 94 2.16 45.59 8.37
CA ILE A 94 1.03 46.16 9.12
C ILE A 94 1.19 47.67 9.24
N ASP A 95 2.38 48.14 9.59
CA ASP A 95 2.69 49.57 9.70
C ASP A 95 2.48 50.32 8.37
N GLU A 96 2.97 49.77 7.26
CA GLU A 96 2.69 50.27 5.90
C GLU A 96 1.19 50.44 5.62
N LEU A 97 0.39 49.47 6.02
CA LEU A 97 -1.06 49.49 5.81
C LEU A 97 -1.75 50.51 6.71
N LEU A 98 -1.22 50.78 7.91
CA LEU A 98 -1.71 51.85 8.79
C LEU A 98 -1.44 53.23 8.19
N HIS A 99 -0.26 53.47 7.60
CA HIS A 99 0.01 54.70 6.84
C HIS A 99 -0.92 54.86 5.64
N ALA A 100 -1.15 53.79 4.88
CA ALA A 100 -2.08 53.84 3.75
C ALA A 100 -3.51 54.23 4.19
N VAL A 101 -3.94 53.79 5.38
CA VAL A 101 -5.22 54.19 5.99
C VAL A 101 -5.22 55.70 6.33
N CYS A 102 -4.13 56.23 6.89
CA CYS A 102 -3.97 57.68 7.15
C CYS A 102 -4.03 58.51 5.87
N ASP A 103 -3.34 58.08 4.81
CA ASP A 103 -3.36 58.72 3.49
C ASP A 103 -4.77 58.74 2.90
N MET A 104 -5.44 57.60 2.89
CA MET A 104 -6.80 57.51 2.38
C MET A 104 -7.78 58.38 3.18
N TYR A 105 -7.60 58.51 4.50
CA TYR A 105 -8.42 59.42 5.31
C TYR A 105 -8.22 60.88 4.87
N ARG A 106 -6.96 61.30 4.63
CA ARG A 106 -6.65 62.64 4.11
C ARG A 106 -7.27 62.87 2.73
N GLU A 107 -7.18 61.89 1.84
CA GLU A 107 -7.64 62.04 0.46
C GLU A 107 -9.16 62.00 0.32
N SER A 108 -9.83 61.13 1.09
CA SER A 108 -11.25 60.81 0.88
C SER A 108 -12.21 61.45 1.89
N VAL A 109 -11.72 61.84 3.07
CA VAL A 109 -12.57 62.36 4.16
C VAL A 109 -12.25 63.82 4.47
N LYS A 110 -10.99 64.12 4.84
CA LYS A 110 -10.60 65.45 5.31
C LYS A 110 -9.12 65.74 5.06
N SER A 111 -8.84 66.54 4.03
CA SER A 111 -7.47 66.86 3.58
C SER A 111 -6.63 67.64 4.58
N ASP A 112 -7.25 68.40 5.48
CA ASP A 112 -6.60 69.21 6.52
C ASP A 112 -6.59 68.52 7.90
N ALA A 113 -6.93 67.23 8.00
CA ALA A 113 -7.10 66.52 9.28
C ALA A 113 -5.87 66.64 10.19
N PHE A 114 -4.68 66.23 9.72
CA PHE A 114 -3.46 66.28 10.53
C PHE A 114 -3.02 67.72 10.86
N SER A 115 -3.25 68.69 9.98
CA SER A 115 -2.97 70.10 10.28
C SER A 115 -3.92 70.69 11.33
N ALA A 116 -5.21 70.34 11.28
CA ALA A 116 -6.19 70.73 12.29
C ALA A 116 -5.87 70.08 13.65
N THR A 117 -5.46 68.81 13.64
CA THR A 117 -5.02 68.11 14.84
C THR A 117 -3.74 68.71 15.42
N LEU A 118 -2.75 69.07 14.60
CA LEU A 118 -1.54 69.75 15.07
C LEU A 118 -1.87 71.10 15.73
N ALA A 119 -2.78 71.88 15.15
CA ALA A 119 -3.24 73.13 15.75
C ALA A 119 -3.92 72.90 17.10
N THR A 120 -4.78 71.88 17.20
CA THR A 120 -5.46 71.51 18.46
C THR A 120 -4.46 71.09 19.54
N VAL A 121 -3.42 70.36 19.17
CA VAL A 121 -2.31 70.00 20.08
C VAL A 121 -1.58 71.26 20.54
N GLN A 122 -1.25 72.18 19.64
CA GLN A 122 -0.58 73.44 19.95
C GLN A 122 -1.39 74.32 20.90
N ASP A 123 -2.71 74.37 20.74
CA ASP A 123 -3.61 75.11 21.62
C ASP A 123 -3.69 74.50 23.04
N SER A 124 -3.60 73.17 23.14
CA SER A 124 -3.74 72.44 24.41
C SER A 124 -2.47 72.43 25.28
N ILE A 125 -1.28 72.29 24.67
CA ILE A 125 -0.01 72.17 25.40
C ILE A 125 0.98 73.31 25.13
N GLY A 126 0.67 74.19 24.19
CA GLY A 126 1.51 75.31 23.78
C GLY A 126 2.46 74.97 22.63
N VAL A 127 2.72 75.97 21.78
CA VAL A 127 3.59 75.85 20.59
C VAL A 127 5.03 75.45 20.93
N SER A 128 5.55 75.96 22.06
CA SER A 128 6.92 75.66 22.54
C SER A 128 7.06 74.20 22.98
N ALA A 129 6.11 73.69 23.76
CA ALA A 129 6.09 72.30 24.20
C ALA A 129 5.88 71.33 23.02
N THR A 130 4.98 71.68 22.09
CA THR A 130 4.76 70.90 20.86
C THR A 130 6.03 70.81 20.00
N THR A 131 6.76 71.93 19.85
CA THR A 131 8.01 71.94 19.07
C THR A 131 9.12 71.16 19.76
N THR A 132 9.17 71.20 21.10
CA THR A 132 10.13 70.40 21.88
C THR A 132 9.85 68.90 21.76
N LEU A 133 8.57 68.50 21.81
CA LEU A 133 8.13 67.12 21.58
C LEU A 133 8.52 66.61 20.19
N LEU A 134 8.13 67.33 19.13
CA LEU A 134 8.44 66.91 17.76
C LEU A 134 9.95 66.85 17.52
N ARG A 135 10.73 67.76 18.11
CA ARG A 135 12.19 67.70 18.07
C ARG A 135 12.72 66.46 18.78
N ALA A 136 12.29 66.20 20.01
CA ALA A 136 12.73 65.04 20.78
C ALA A 136 12.39 63.72 20.07
N PHE A 137 11.22 63.66 19.43
CA PHE A 137 10.82 62.53 18.59
C PHE A 137 11.79 62.35 17.40
N VAL A 138 12.02 63.39 16.60
CA VAL A 138 12.93 63.30 15.42
C VAL A 138 14.38 63.05 15.83
N GLU A 139 14.82 63.46 17.02
CA GLU A 139 16.16 63.15 17.54
C GLU A 139 16.29 61.67 17.96
N ALA A 140 15.23 61.09 18.52
CA ALA A 140 15.20 59.69 18.95
C ALA A 140 14.95 58.72 17.78
N TYR A 141 14.11 59.12 16.82
CA TYR A 141 13.71 58.36 15.63
C TYR A 141 13.96 59.17 14.36
N PRO A 142 15.24 59.39 13.99
CA PRO A 142 15.58 60.30 12.91
C PRO A 142 15.24 59.76 11.51
N SER A 143 14.87 60.66 10.61
CA SER A 143 14.95 60.41 9.16
C SER A 143 16.39 60.14 8.74
N SER A 144 16.61 59.50 7.59
CA SER A 144 17.98 59.21 7.10
C SER A 144 18.82 60.49 6.99
N GLU A 145 18.25 61.59 6.49
CA GLU A 145 18.94 62.88 6.38
C GLU A 145 19.36 63.46 7.75
N VAL A 146 18.54 63.24 8.80
CA VAL A 146 18.83 63.69 10.16
C VAL A 146 19.82 62.76 10.86
N HIS A 147 19.71 61.47 10.62
CA HIS A 147 20.59 60.43 11.15
C HIS A 147 22.02 60.62 10.64
N ASP A 148 22.16 60.78 9.32
CA ASP A 148 23.46 60.91 8.63
C ASP A 148 24.10 62.28 8.84
N GLY A 149 23.40 63.19 9.53
CA GLY A 149 23.89 64.54 9.84
C GLY A 149 23.82 65.52 8.66
N THR A 150 23.11 65.17 7.58
CA THR A 150 22.91 66.04 6.41
C THR A 150 22.07 67.27 6.76
N ILE A 151 21.09 67.11 7.67
CA ILE A 151 20.26 68.21 8.20
C ILE A 151 20.04 68.00 9.71
N SER A 152 19.98 69.08 10.50
CA SER A 152 19.61 68.95 11.92
C SER A 152 18.11 68.69 12.09
N ALA A 153 17.69 67.99 13.15
CA ALA A 153 16.28 67.75 13.46
C ALA A 153 15.44 69.05 13.49
N VAL A 154 16.02 70.14 14.02
CA VAL A 154 15.38 71.46 14.07
C VAL A 154 15.21 72.08 12.68
N ALA A 155 16.17 71.89 11.79
CA ALA A 155 16.10 72.36 10.42
C ALA A 155 15.12 71.50 9.59
N TRP A 156 15.12 70.19 9.78
CA TRP A 156 14.21 69.25 9.11
C TRP A 156 12.74 69.52 9.46
N LEU A 157 12.42 69.85 10.71
CA LEU A 157 11.06 70.23 11.11
C LEU A 157 10.56 71.54 10.46
N LYS A 158 11.41 72.31 9.77
CA LYS A 158 11.02 73.53 9.05
C LYS A 158 10.89 73.32 7.54
N THR A 159 11.23 72.14 7.04
CA THR A 159 11.14 71.80 5.62
C THR A 159 9.86 71.00 5.33
N GLU A 160 9.69 70.65 4.07
CA GLU A 160 8.58 69.82 3.58
C GLU A 160 9.17 68.63 2.83
N THR A 161 8.53 67.48 2.95
CA THR A 161 8.85 66.26 2.21
C THR A 161 7.66 65.95 1.31
N ASP A 162 7.90 65.85 0.00
CA ASP A 162 6.88 65.66 -1.04
C ASP A 162 5.65 66.60 -0.93
N GLY A 163 5.88 67.86 -0.54
CA GLY A 163 4.82 68.87 -0.39
C GLY A 163 3.99 68.75 0.89
N VAL A 164 4.42 67.94 1.86
CA VAL A 164 3.82 67.84 3.20
C VAL A 164 4.80 68.40 4.23
N SER A 165 4.32 69.25 5.14
CA SER A 165 5.15 69.77 6.23
C SER A 165 5.69 68.64 7.10
N ASN A 166 7.01 68.67 7.36
CA ASN A 166 7.68 67.69 8.21
C ASN A 166 7.17 67.66 9.66
N ARG A 167 6.50 68.73 10.11
CA ARG A 167 5.79 68.75 11.39
C ARG A 167 4.54 67.89 11.41
N LEU A 168 3.84 67.77 10.28
CA LEU A 168 2.67 66.91 10.13
C LEU A 168 3.11 65.45 10.02
N ILE A 169 4.20 65.20 9.29
CA ILE A 169 4.84 63.88 9.21
C ILE A 169 5.22 63.44 10.62
N ALA A 170 6.00 64.23 11.36
CA ALA A 170 6.40 63.89 12.73
C ALA A 170 5.20 63.67 13.69
N LEU A 171 4.04 64.29 13.44
CA LEU A 171 2.84 64.06 14.23
C LEU A 171 2.14 62.73 13.87
N GLU A 172 2.05 62.39 12.58
CA GLU A 172 1.52 61.11 12.09
C GLU A 172 2.39 59.95 12.58
N GLU A 173 3.71 60.08 12.43
CA GLU A 173 4.71 59.12 12.89
C GLU A 173 4.67 58.91 14.42
N LEU A 174 4.50 59.99 15.21
CA LEU A 174 4.32 59.87 16.66
C LEU A 174 3.07 59.07 17.02
N LEU A 175 1.97 59.23 16.27
CA LEU A 175 0.76 58.42 16.45
C LEU A 175 1.04 56.94 16.18
N LEU A 176 1.68 56.61 15.06
CA LEU A 176 1.94 55.21 14.71
C LEU A 176 3.00 54.55 15.61
N LEU A 177 4.02 55.29 16.06
CA LEU A 177 4.96 54.84 17.10
C LEU A 177 4.20 54.41 18.37
N ARG A 178 3.21 55.19 18.79
CA ARG A 178 2.39 54.86 19.96
C ARG A 178 1.53 53.62 19.72
N LEU A 179 0.90 53.51 18.55
CA LEU A 179 0.17 52.29 18.18
C LEU A 179 1.06 51.04 18.14
N ALA A 180 2.30 51.15 17.66
CA ALA A 180 3.28 50.07 17.67
C ALA A 180 3.62 49.62 19.10
N ASN A 181 3.83 50.58 20.03
CA ASN A 181 4.08 50.30 21.45
C ASN A 181 2.85 49.78 22.21
N GLU A 182 1.63 50.05 21.73
CA GLU A 182 0.38 49.49 22.27
C GLU A 182 0.09 48.08 21.77
N ASN A 183 0.61 47.69 20.61
CA ASN A 183 0.31 46.42 19.94
C ASN A 183 1.06 45.25 20.60
N PRO A 184 0.36 44.33 21.30
CA PRO A 184 1.05 43.24 22.01
C PRO A 184 1.77 42.26 21.07
N ALA A 185 1.34 42.14 19.80
CA ALA A 185 1.99 41.29 18.80
C ALA A 185 3.35 41.84 18.36
N PHE A 186 3.62 43.14 18.57
CA PHE A 186 4.89 43.78 18.21
C PHE A 186 5.94 43.68 19.34
N ASN A 187 5.56 43.22 20.54
CA ASN A 187 6.45 43.12 21.70
C ASN A 187 7.81 42.43 21.44
N PRO A 188 7.91 41.34 20.66
CA PRO A 188 9.22 40.74 20.35
C PRO A 188 10.20 41.68 19.65
N PHE A 189 9.69 42.74 19.02
CA PHE A 189 10.42 43.75 18.27
C PHE A 189 10.55 45.09 19.02
N SER A 190 10.02 45.21 20.24
CA SER A 190 9.96 46.47 20.98
C SER A 190 11.33 47.13 21.14
N PHE A 191 12.41 46.35 21.22
CA PHE A 191 13.76 46.89 21.29
C PHE A 191 14.12 47.79 20.09
N LEU A 192 13.45 47.66 18.95
CA LEU A 192 13.64 48.51 17.78
C LEU A 192 12.98 49.89 17.94
N PHE A 193 11.85 49.99 18.65
CA PHE A 193 10.97 51.18 18.63
C PHE A 193 10.45 51.62 20.02
N ASP A 194 10.94 51.03 21.12
CA ASP A 194 10.48 51.33 22.48
C ASP A 194 10.59 52.83 22.78
N ASP A 195 9.49 53.42 23.22
CA ASP A 195 9.33 54.87 23.40
C ASP A 195 9.41 55.32 24.87
N ALA A 196 9.80 54.44 25.80
CA ALA A 196 9.77 54.73 27.24
C ALA A 196 10.62 55.95 27.61
N GLU A 197 11.79 56.11 26.98
CA GLU A 197 12.69 57.25 27.18
C GLU A 197 12.08 58.56 26.66
N LEU A 198 11.42 58.51 25.49
CA LEU A 198 10.72 59.67 24.93
C LEU A 198 9.57 60.10 25.83
N ARG A 199 8.76 59.15 26.33
CA ARG A 199 7.64 59.43 27.24
C ARG A 199 8.08 59.97 28.60
N ALA A 200 9.28 59.60 29.06
CA ALA A 200 9.86 60.16 30.28
C ALA A 200 10.35 61.61 30.07
N ALA A 201 10.79 61.97 28.86
CA ALA A 201 11.37 63.27 28.55
C ALA A 201 10.35 64.35 28.17
N VAL A 202 9.25 63.96 27.50
CA VAL A 202 8.27 64.89 26.92
C VAL A 202 6.83 64.39 27.12
N PRO A 203 5.79 65.26 27.15
CA PRO A 203 4.42 64.89 27.54
C PRO A 203 3.64 64.18 26.42
N VAL A 204 4.16 63.04 25.95
CA VAL A 204 3.58 62.25 24.85
C VAL A 204 2.14 61.81 25.13
N GLU A 205 1.85 61.26 26.31
CA GLU A 205 0.50 60.77 26.65
C GLU A 205 -0.57 61.87 26.59
N LYS A 206 -0.22 63.08 27.06
CA LYS A 206 -1.12 64.23 26.99
C LYS A 206 -1.39 64.63 25.54
N VAL A 207 -0.36 64.56 24.67
CA VAL A 207 -0.51 64.84 23.23
C VAL A 207 -1.41 63.81 22.57
N MET A 208 -1.21 62.52 22.88
CA MET A 208 -2.02 61.44 22.34
C MET A 208 -3.49 61.57 22.72
N SER A 209 -3.82 61.85 23.98
CA SER A 209 -5.21 62.08 24.39
C SER A 209 -5.87 63.26 23.66
N VAL A 210 -5.11 64.32 23.38
CA VAL A 210 -5.61 65.49 22.62
C VAL A 210 -5.79 65.16 21.15
N LEU A 211 -4.83 64.44 20.56
CA LEU A 211 -4.88 63.97 19.18
C LEU A 211 -6.10 63.06 18.95
N GLU A 212 -6.33 62.10 19.85
CA GLU A 212 -7.48 61.19 19.78
C GLU A 212 -8.81 61.93 19.91
N ALA A 213 -8.92 62.85 20.87
CA ALA A 213 -10.11 63.68 21.02
C ALA A 213 -10.37 64.55 19.77
N ALA A 214 -9.31 65.05 19.12
CA ALA A 214 -9.43 65.81 17.88
C ALA A 214 -9.98 64.95 16.73
N PHE A 215 -9.46 63.73 16.53
CA PHE A 215 -9.95 62.82 15.49
C PHE A 215 -11.36 62.28 15.78
N LEU A 216 -11.72 62.05 17.04
CA LEU A 216 -13.07 61.66 17.43
C LEU A 216 -14.13 62.72 17.07
N ALA A 217 -13.73 64.00 17.03
CA ALA A 217 -14.59 65.11 16.60
C ALA A 217 -14.66 65.28 15.07
N MET A 218 -13.87 64.53 14.29
CA MET A 218 -13.87 64.55 12.83
C MET A 218 -14.80 63.47 12.25
N PRO A 219 -15.14 63.52 10.94
CA PRO A 219 -15.99 62.49 10.33
C PRO A 219 -15.36 61.10 10.41
N ALA A 220 -16.21 60.11 10.66
CA ALA A 220 -15.82 58.70 10.70
C ALA A 220 -15.44 58.16 9.29
N PHE A 221 -14.69 57.06 9.26
CA PHE A 221 -14.09 56.47 8.07
C PHE A 221 -14.12 54.93 8.11
N GLY A 222 -13.92 54.31 6.95
CA GLY A 222 -13.77 52.86 6.83
C GLY A 222 -15.08 52.07 6.87
N PRO A 223 -14.98 50.73 6.83
CA PRO A 223 -16.13 49.82 6.71
C PRO A 223 -17.07 49.85 7.92
N ASP A 224 -16.52 50.07 9.12
CA ASP A 224 -17.26 50.06 10.39
C ASP A 224 -17.64 51.48 10.87
N ASN A 225 -17.34 52.52 10.08
CA ASN A 225 -17.65 53.92 10.37
C ASN A 225 -17.13 54.36 11.75
N GLU A 226 -15.83 54.17 11.98
CA GLU A 226 -15.10 54.55 13.20
C GLU A 226 -14.25 55.83 12.99
N ASP A 227 -13.79 56.48 14.06
CA ASP A 227 -12.74 57.50 13.96
C ASP A 227 -11.39 56.87 13.56
N LEU A 228 -10.46 57.69 13.02
CA LEU A 228 -9.20 57.20 12.47
C LEU A 228 -8.36 56.41 13.50
N PRO A 229 -8.03 56.94 14.71
CA PRO A 229 -7.32 56.15 15.73
C PRO A 229 -7.99 54.84 16.11
N THR A 230 -9.33 54.81 16.25
CA THR A 230 -10.07 53.59 16.57
C THR A 230 -9.96 52.55 15.46
N MET A 231 -10.06 52.98 14.20
CA MET A 231 -9.88 52.12 13.03
C MET A 231 -8.46 51.56 12.98
N LEU A 232 -7.43 52.38 13.18
CA LEU A 232 -6.03 51.93 13.18
C LEU A 232 -5.74 50.87 14.27
N ARG A 233 -6.49 50.90 15.39
CA ARG A 233 -6.43 49.88 16.45
C ARG A 233 -7.25 48.62 16.16
N ALA A 234 -8.14 48.62 15.16
CA ALA A 234 -9.03 47.50 14.90
C ALA A 234 -8.29 46.15 14.68
N PRO A 235 -7.18 46.07 13.91
CA PRO A 235 -6.46 44.82 13.72
C PRO A 235 -5.90 44.27 15.04
N MET A 236 -5.22 45.10 15.84
CA MET A 236 -4.65 44.67 17.13
C MET A 236 -5.74 44.33 18.17
N ARG A 237 -6.91 44.97 18.12
CA ARG A 237 -8.05 44.58 18.98
C ARG A 237 -8.62 43.21 18.59
N ALA A 238 -8.72 42.93 17.29
CA ALA A 238 -9.25 41.67 16.78
C ALA A 238 -8.28 40.49 16.98
N SER A 239 -6.97 40.74 16.94
CA SER A 239 -5.94 39.70 17.13
C SER A 239 -4.72 40.26 17.89
N PRO A 240 -4.82 40.44 19.23
CA PRO A 240 -3.81 41.16 20.01
C PRO A 240 -2.41 40.55 20.01
N TYR A 241 -2.32 39.22 19.91
CA TYR A 241 -1.06 38.49 20.03
C TYR A 241 -0.66 37.76 18.75
N SER A 242 -1.26 38.09 17.60
CA SER A 242 -1.03 37.37 16.35
C SER A 242 -0.90 38.31 15.16
N LEU A 243 0.33 38.46 14.63
CA LEU A 243 0.60 39.18 13.38
C LEU A 243 -0.19 38.59 12.19
N ALA A 244 -0.24 37.25 12.11
CA ALA A 244 -1.04 36.57 11.10
C ALA A 244 -2.54 36.89 11.20
N GLY A 245 -3.07 36.94 12.44
CA GLY A 245 -4.46 37.33 12.70
C GLY A 245 -4.75 38.79 12.35
N GLN A 246 -3.80 39.69 12.61
CA GLN A 246 -3.91 41.10 12.23
C GLN A 246 -3.91 41.28 10.70
N LEU A 247 -3.01 40.61 9.97
CA LEU A 247 -3.00 40.63 8.50
C LEU A 247 -4.28 40.02 7.90
N ASP A 248 -4.81 38.93 8.46
CA ASP A 248 -6.08 38.35 7.99
C ASP A 248 -7.28 39.26 8.29
N PHE A 249 -7.28 39.98 9.42
CA PHE A 249 -8.28 41.00 9.71
C PHE A 249 -8.25 42.10 8.64
N ILE A 250 -7.06 42.67 8.36
CA ILE A 250 -6.87 43.70 7.33
C ILE A 250 -7.31 43.19 5.97
N ARG A 251 -6.90 41.97 5.59
CA ARG A 251 -7.29 41.33 4.32
C ARG A 251 -8.80 41.25 4.13
N ARG A 252 -9.55 40.90 5.19
CA ARG A 252 -11.01 40.71 5.11
C ARG A 252 -11.80 42.02 5.20
N HIS A 253 -11.34 42.98 6.01
CA HIS A 253 -12.12 44.17 6.33
C HIS A 253 -11.69 45.40 5.52
N TRP A 254 -10.40 45.50 5.14
CA TRP A 254 -9.84 46.67 4.48
C TRP A 254 -9.59 46.44 2.98
N GLY A 255 -10.27 45.47 2.35
CA GLY A 255 -10.04 45.07 0.95
C GLY A 255 -10.05 46.23 -0.07
N LEU A 256 -10.94 47.20 0.07
CA LEU A 256 -11.00 48.40 -0.79
C LEU A 256 -9.92 49.44 -0.47
N VAL A 257 -9.41 49.43 0.77
CA VAL A 257 -8.38 50.34 1.27
C VAL A 257 -6.99 49.87 0.83
N ILE A 258 -6.76 48.55 0.88
CA ILE A 258 -5.45 47.96 0.55
C ILE A 258 -5.20 47.83 -0.95
N GLY A 259 -6.24 47.84 -1.79
CA GLY A 259 -6.14 47.94 -3.25
C GLY A 259 -5.04 47.07 -3.88
N HIS A 260 -4.04 47.70 -4.49
CA HIS A 260 -2.90 47.04 -5.15
C HIS A 260 -1.94 46.31 -4.16
N LYS A 261 -1.93 46.69 -2.88
CA LYS A 261 -1.09 46.07 -1.83
C LYS A 261 -1.60 44.70 -1.37
N MET A 262 -2.79 44.26 -1.81
CA MET A 262 -3.34 42.95 -1.48
C MET A 262 -2.36 41.80 -1.80
N ARG A 263 -1.63 41.86 -2.92
CA ARG A 263 -0.63 40.82 -3.24
C ARG A 263 0.50 40.76 -2.22
N LYS A 264 0.96 41.92 -1.72
CA LYS A 264 2.00 42.02 -0.68
C LYS A 264 1.50 41.43 0.64
N VAL A 265 0.24 41.69 1.01
CA VAL A 265 -0.44 41.08 2.17
C VAL A 265 -0.50 39.56 2.06
N LEU A 266 -0.95 39.04 0.92
CA LEU A 266 -1.05 37.60 0.70
C LEU A 266 0.32 36.91 0.75
N GLY A 267 1.35 37.47 0.12
CA GLY A 267 2.71 36.93 0.22
C GLY A 267 3.32 37.04 1.62
N GLY A 268 3.00 38.09 2.38
CA GLY A 268 3.41 38.23 3.78
C GLY A 268 2.78 37.17 4.68
N VAL A 269 1.51 36.81 4.43
CA VAL A 269 0.84 35.67 5.08
C VAL A 269 1.51 34.34 4.73
N ASP A 270 1.88 34.14 3.45
CA ASP A 270 2.58 32.93 3.01
C ASP A 270 3.94 32.77 3.70
N MET A 271 4.71 33.84 3.81
CA MET A 271 6.01 33.84 4.49
C MET A 271 5.88 33.53 5.99
N LEU A 272 4.84 34.04 6.65
CA LEU A 272 4.55 33.68 8.05
C LEU A 272 4.16 32.21 8.20
N ALA A 273 3.32 31.71 7.29
CA ALA A 273 2.89 30.31 7.31
C ALA A 273 4.08 29.36 7.11
N GLU A 274 5.03 29.72 6.24
CA GLU A 274 6.31 29.02 6.06
C GLU A 274 7.14 28.97 7.35
N GLU A 275 7.33 30.12 8.02
CA GLU A 275 8.22 30.27 9.18
C GLU A 275 7.63 29.71 10.50
N ASP A 276 6.30 29.62 10.60
CA ASP A 276 5.60 29.06 11.75
C ASP A 276 5.07 27.62 11.50
N LYS A 277 5.40 27.01 10.35
CA LYS A 277 5.01 25.62 10.01
C LYS A 277 5.55 24.64 11.07
N PRO A 278 4.67 23.99 11.86
CA PRO A 278 5.11 23.07 12.89
C PRO A 278 5.64 21.78 12.26
N PHE A 279 6.82 21.33 12.70
CA PHE A 279 7.37 20.03 12.34
C PHE A 279 6.87 18.97 13.31
N PHE A 280 6.03 18.05 12.82
CA PHE A 280 5.61 16.87 13.57
C PHE A 280 6.29 15.63 12.98
N PRO A 281 7.25 15.00 13.70
CA PRO A 281 7.85 13.76 13.24
C PRO A 281 6.83 12.62 13.34
N GLY A 282 6.58 11.93 12.23
CA GLY A 282 5.80 10.71 12.18
C GLY A 282 4.78 10.63 11.03
N PRO A 283 4.32 9.43 10.67
CA PRO A 283 3.31 9.24 9.63
C PRO A 283 1.96 9.81 10.06
N GLY A 284 1.25 10.47 9.14
CA GLY A 284 -0.09 11.00 9.39
C GLY A 284 -1.14 9.89 9.62
N PRO A 285 -2.32 10.23 10.17
CA PRO A 285 -3.37 9.25 10.43
C PRO A 285 -3.93 8.64 9.14
N THR A 286 -4.24 7.35 9.17
CA THR A 286 -4.91 6.63 8.07
C THR A 286 -6.35 7.14 7.88
N ARG A 287 -6.74 7.34 6.62
CA ARG A 287 -8.06 7.84 6.23
C ARG A 287 -8.74 6.87 5.25
N VAL A 288 -10.05 6.72 5.39
CA VAL A 288 -10.90 5.92 4.49
C VAL A 288 -11.04 6.64 3.16
N LEU A 289 -10.94 5.91 2.03
CA LEU A 289 -11.17 6.49 0.70
C LEU A 289 -12.61 7.03 0.58
N SER A 290 -12.72 8.31 0.26
CA SER A 290 -13.97 8.98 -0.14
C SER A 290 -13.85 9.45 -1.58
N TYR A 291 -14.96 9.37 -2.32
CA TYR A 291 -15.06 9.70 -3.73
C TYR A 291 -15.91 10.97 -3.99
N ASP A 292 -16.31 11.71 -2.95
CA ASP A 292 -17.20 12.88 -3.06
C ASP A 292 -16.67 13.94 -4.03
N HIS A 293 -15.34 14.12 -4.07
CA HIS A 293 -14.69 15.09 -4.96
C HIS A 293 -14.64 14.60 -6.42
N LEU A 294 -14.64 13.28 -6.64
CA LEU A 294 -14.53 12.65 -7.96
C LEU A 294 -15.86 12.59 -8.70
N GLU A 295 -16.99 12.83 -8.04
CA GLU A 295 -18.31 12.97 -8.71
C GLU A 295 -18.33 14.11 -9.73
N ARG A 296 -17.50 15.14 -9.52
CA ARG A 296 -17.37 16.30 -10.43
C ARG A 296 -16.33 16.08 -11.52
N GLU A 297 -15.53 15.02 -11.42
CA GLU A 297 -14.49 14.67 -12.37
C GLU A 297 -15.03 13.70 -13.43
N TYR A 298 -14.56 13.86 -14.67
CA TYR A 298 -14.94 12.97 -15.76
C TYR A 298 -14.26 11.59 -15.65
N GLU A 299 -14.87 10.60 -16.30
CA GLU A 299 -14.38 9.21 -16.36
C GLU A 299 -13.66 8.96 -17.68
N ARG A 300 -12.40 8.51 -17.62
CA ARG A 300 -11.57 8.19 -18.80
C ARG A 300 -10.50 7.15 -18.47
N PHE A 301 -10.96 5.97 -18.08
CA PHE A 301 -10.11 4.80 -17.89
C PHE A 301 -9.34 4.42 -19.16
N SER A 302 -8.10 3.95 -19.00
CA SER A 302 -7.38 3.27 -20.08
C SER A 302 -7.83 1.82 -20.22
N GLU A 303 -7.82 1.32 -21.45
CA GLU A 303 -8.11 -0.07 -21.75
C GLU A 303 -6.97 -0.97 -21.26
N ASP A 304 -7.32 -2.03 -20.54
CA ASP A 304 -6.35 -3.05 -20.13
C ASP A 304 -6.18 -4.08 -21.26
N ARG A 305 -4.94 -4.53 -21.50
CA ARG A 305 -4.65 -5.74 -22.29
C ARG A 305 -4.91 -6.99 -21.44
N ASP A 306 -5.18 -8.13 -22.07
CA ASP A 306 -5.54 -9.39 -21.38
C ASP A 306 -4.56 -9.82 -20.27
N TRP A 307 -3.28 -9.49 -20.42
CA TRP A 307 -2.24 -9.82 -19.45
C TRP A 307 -2.18 -8.85 -18.25
N MET A 308 -2.60 -7.59 -18.41
CA MET A 308 -2.43 -6.52 -17.42
C MET A 308 -3.18 -6.79 -16.10
N PRO A 309 -4.44 -7.29 -16.09
CA PRO A 309 -5.12 -7.67 -14.85
C PRO A 309 -4.42 -8.81 -14.10
N ARG A 310 -3.71 -9.67 -14.82
CA ARG A 310 -3.14 -10.92 -14.28
C ARG A 310 -1.72 -10.74 -13.74
N VAL A 311 -1.20 -9.52 -13.71
CA VAL A 311 0.16 -9.24 -13.24
C VAL A 311 0.30 -9.60 -11.75
N VAL A 312 1.38 -10.32 -11.45
CA VAL A 312 1.86 -10.66 -10.11
C VAL A 312 3.33 -10.25 -10.08
N MET A 313 3.62 -9.18 -9.33
CA MET A 313 4.91 -8.51 -9.38
C MET A 313 5.77 -8.86 -8.15
N ILE A 314 7.06 -9.05 -8.38
CA ILE A 314 8.07 -9.02 -7.32
C ILE A 314 9.06 -7.89 -7.58
N ALA A 315 9.33 -7.09 -6.55
CA ALA A 315 10.32 -6.02 -6.58
C ALA A 315 11.67 -6.53 -6.05
N LYS A 316 12.77 -6.19 -6.73
CA LYS A 316 14.12 -6.53 -6.31
C LYS A 316 15.03 -5.29 -6.39
N SER A 317 15.63 -4.91 -5.27
CA SER A 317 16.81 -4.03 -5.27
C SER A 317 17.94 -4.70 -6.04
N THR A 318 18.25 -4.19 -7.24
CA THR A 318 19.05 -4.94 -8.23
C THR A 318 20.45 -5.27 -7.72
N LEU A 319 21.20 -4.28 -7.23
CA LEU A 319 22.57 -4.49 -6.76
C LEU A 319 22.63 -5.45 -5.56
N VAL A 320 21.73 -5.25 -4.60
CA VAL A 320 21.62 -6.12 -3.41
C VAL A 320 21.26 -7.55 -3.82
N TRP A 321 20.33 -7.72 -4.76
CA TRP A 321 19.92 -9.03 -5.23
C TRP A 321 21.05 -9.76 -5.97
N LEU A 322 21.82 -9.07 -6.81
CA LEU A 322 22.98 -9.66 -7.50
C LEU A 322 24.06 -10.11 -6.52
N ASP A 323 24.29 -9.36 -5.44
CA ASP A 323 25.20 -9.75 -4.35
C ASP A 323 24.71 -10.98 -3.58
N GLN A 324 23.42 -11.01 -3.22
CA GLN A 324 22.79 -12.18 -2.58
C GLN A 324 22.84 -13.42 -3.48
N LEU A 325 22.57 -13.27 -4.78
CA LEU A 325 22.70 -14.36 -5.75
C LEU A 325 24.15 -14.82 -5.87
N SER A 326 25.12 -13.91 -5.82
CA SER A 326 26.54 -14.27 -5.87
C SER A 326 26.91 -15.19 -4.70
N THR A 327 26.42 -14.86 -3.51
CA THR A 327 26.59 -15.67 -2.30
C THR A 327 25.87 -17.00 -2.41
N ALA A 328 24.59 -17.00 -2.83
CA ALA A 328 23.77 -18.21 -2.91
C ALA A 328 24.29 -19.23 -3.94
N TYR A 329 24.84 -18.78 -5.07
CA TYR A 329 25.34 -19.65 -6.14
C TYR A 329 26.86 -19.86 -6.10
N GLY A 330 27.57 -19.29 -5.12
CA GLY A 330 29.02 -19.44 -4.95
C GLY A 330 29.86 -18.94 -6.13
N ARG A 331 29.34 -18.00 -6.92
CA ARG A 331 30.03 -17.40 -8.08
C ARG A 331 29.67 -15.92 -8.20
N GLN A 332 30.58 -15.12 -8.72
CA GLN A 332 30.33 -13.68 -8.88
C GLN A 332 29.27 -13.41 -9.96
N ILE A 333 28.20 -12.72 -9.58
CA ILE A 333 27.09 -12.28 -10.44
C ILE A 333 27.01 -10.75 -10.30
N ARG A 334 27.45 -10.03 -11.33
CA ARG A 334 27.51 -8.54 -11.33
C ARG A 334 26.60 -7.89 -12.37
N THR A 335 26.26 -8.59 -13.44
CA THR A 335 25.52 -8.06 -14.58
C THR A 335 24.17 -8.77 -14.72
N LEU A 336 23.21 -8.13 -15.41
CA LEU A 336 21.85 -8.63 -15.57
C LEU A 336 21.79 -9.97 -16.33
N ASP A 337 22.66 -10.14 -17.33
CA ASP A 337 22.78 -11.38 -18.10
C ASP A 337 23.40 -12.53 -17.30
N ALA A 338 24.10 -12.23 -16.20
CA ALA A 338 24.69 -13.26 -15.33
C ALA A 338 23.69 -13.87 -14.32
N ILE A 339 22.49 -13.30 -14.18
CA ILE A 339 21.42 -13.85 -13.34
C ILE A 339 21.14 -15.30 -13.75
N PRO A 340 21.20 -16.28 -12.83
CA PRO A 340 21.00 -17.70 -13.15
C PRO A 340 19.60 -17.99 -13.70
N ASP A 341 19.53 -18.97 -14.60
CA ASP A 341 18.27 -19.42 -15.19
C ASP A 341 17.36 -20.08 -14.14
N GLU A 342 17.97 -20.79 -13.18
CA GLU A 342 17.29 -21.43 -12.05
C GLU A 342 16.52 -20.43 -11.19
N GLU A 343 17.03 -19.20 -11.07
CA GLU A 343 16.36 -18.15 -10.31
C GLU A 343 15.12 -17.63 -11.07
N LEU A 344 15.21 -17.49 -12.39
CA LEU A 344 14.04 -17.13 -13.21
C LEU A 344 13.00 -18.24 -13.22
N ASP A 345 13.43 -19.51 -13.26
CA ASP A 345 12.57 -20.68 -13.13
C ASP A 345 11.87 -20.71 -11.78
N ASN A 346 12.58 -20.39 -10.69
CA ASN A 346 11.99 -20.27 -9.36
C ASN A 346 10.90 -19.19 -9.33
N LEU A 347 11.15 -18.00 -9.87
CA LEU A 347 10.14 -16.92 -9.91
C LEU A 347 8.88 -17.36 -10.66
N ALA A 348 9.03 -17.94 -11.86
CA ALA A 348 7.91 -18.44 -12.64
C ALA A 348 7.14 -19.56 -11.91
N ASN A 349 7.86 -20.51 -11.32
CA ASN A 349 7.28 -21.62 -10.55
C ASN A 349 6.53 -21.15 -9.29
N ARG A 350 6.91 -20.00 -8.71
CA ARG A 350 6.20 -19.37 -7.58
C ARG A 350 4.97 -18.57 -8.03
N GLY A 351 4.74 -18.42 -9.34
CA GLY A 351 3.59 -17.71 -9.91
C GLY A 351 3.83 -16.22 -10.16
N PHE A 352 5.07 -15.74 -10.06
CA PHE A 352 5.42 -14.38 -10.47
C PHE A 352 5.54 -14.32 -11.99
N ASN A 353 4.90 -13.33 -12.59
CA ASN A 353 4.95 -13.07 -14.03
C ASN A 353 5.43 -11.64 -14.35
N SER A 354 5.90 -10.91 -13.34
CA SER A 354 6.53 -9.62 -13.47
C SER A 354 7.68 -9.46 -12.48
N LEU A 355 8.82 -8.97 -12.96
CA LEU A 355 10.02 -8.68 -12.17
C LEU A 355 10.36 -7.20 -12.29
N TRP A 356 10.19 -6.47 -11.18
CA TRP A 356 10.60 -5.07 -11.08
C TRP A 356 12.01 -4.97 -10.52
N LEU A 357 12.90 -4.41 -11.34
CA LEU A 357 14.30 -4.18 -10.99
C LEU A 357 14.52 -2.72 -10.62
N ILE A 358 14.87 -2.47 -9.36
CA ILE A 358 15.08 -1.13 -8.83
C ILE A 358 16.54 -0.73 -9.04
N GLY A 359 16.75 0.49 -9.56
CA GLY A 359 18.09 1.06 -9.74
C GLY A 359 18.85 0.52 -10.95
N LEU A 360 18.17 0.35 -12.09
CA LEU A 360 18.73 -0.06 -13.38
C LEU A 360 19.51 1.04 -14.10
N TRP A 361 19.11 2.29 -13.89
CA TRP A 361 19.58 3.44 -14.65
C TRP A 361 20.94 3.95 -14.19
N GLU A 362 21.62 4.67 -15.07
CA GLU A 362 22.86 5.38 -14.76
C GLU A 362 22.61 6.45 -13.68
N ARG A 363 23.41 6.38 -12.61
CA ARG A 363 23.20 7.18 -11.40
C ARG A 363 24.19 8.35 -11.32
N SER A 364 23.76 9.41 -10.65
CA SER A 364 24.53 10.62 -10.36
C SER A 364 25.81 10.32 -9.56
N GLN A 365 26.97 10.75 -10.07
CA GLN A 365 28.22 10.64 -9.31
C GLN A 365 28.25 11.62 -8.13
N ALA A 366 27.63 12.79 -8.32
CA ALA A 366 27.42 13.75 -7.24
C ALA A 366 26.64 13.15 -6.07
N SER A 367 25.53 12.43 -6.32
CA SER A 367 24.75 11.74 -5.27
C SER A 367 25.60 10.78 -4.45
N ARG A 368 26.46 9.99 -5.10
CA ARG A 368 27.42 9.12 -4.41
C ARG A 368 28.37 9.95 -3.54
N ARG A 369 29.00 10.97 -4.13
CA ARG A 369 30.00 11.80 -3.44
C ARG A 369 29.41 12.49 -2.21
N ILE A 370 28.17 12.96 -2.30
CA ILE A 370 27.44 13.57 -1.18
C ILE A 370 27.33 12.58 -0.01
N LYS A 371 26.96 11.33 -0.26
CA LYS A 371 26.83 10.30 0.79
C LYS A 371 28.17 9.95 1.42
N GLU A 372 29.25 9.90 0.63
CA GLU A 372 30.61 9.73 1.13
C GLU A 372 30.99 10.87 2.09
N LEU A 373 30.69 12.12 1.71
CA LEU A 373 30.93 13.31 2.54
C LEU A 373 30.08 13.31 3.82
N CYS A 374 28.88 12.73 3.79
CA CYS A 374 28.02 12.53 4.96
C CYS A 374 28.37 11.29 5.81
N GLY A 375 29.50 10.62 5.54
CA GLY A 375 30.04 9.55 6.39
C GLY A 375 29.69 8.12 5.95
N ASN A 376 29.18 7.91 4.74
CA ASN A 376 28.93 6.56 4.19
C ASN A 376 29.83 6.28 2.96
N PRO A 377 31.07 5.79 3.16
CA PRO A 377 32.03 5.58 2.08
C PRO A 377 31.69 4.40 1.15
N GLU A 378 30.83 3.47 1.57
CA GLU A 378 30.41 2.30 0.78
C GLU A 378 29.11 2.54 0.00
N ALA A 379 28.44 3.68 0.20
CA ALA A 379 27.18 4.00 -0.46
C ALA A 379 27.30 4.10 -1.98
N ALA A 380 26.35 3.50 -2.70
CA ALA A 380 26.08 3.91 -4.07
C ALA A 380 25.31 5.23 -4.11
N ALA A 381 25.35 5.87 -5.27
CA ALA A 381 24.40 6.90 -5.64
C ALA A 381 22.96 6.39 -5.46
N SER A 382 22.06 7.30 -5.10
CA SER A 382 20.63 6.99 -5.00
C SER A 382 20.13 6.43 -6.32
N ALA A 383 19.38 5.34 -6.27
CA ALA A 383 18.69 4.78 -7.44
C ALA A 383 17.73 5.77 -8.13
N TYR A 384 17.30 6.83 -7.43
CA TYR A 384 16.42 7.87 -7.99
C TYR A 384 17.13 9.21 -8.28
N SER A 385 18.42 9.33 -7.97
CA SER A 385 19.25 10.45 -8.45
C SER A 385 19.93 10.05 -9.76
N LEU A 386 19.22 10.26 -10.86
CA LEU A 386 19.61 9.75 -12.18
C LEU A 386 20.52 10.71 -12.95
N PHE A 387 21.55 10.16 -13.59
CA PHE A 387 22.35 10.91 -14.56
C PHE A 387 21.62 10.98 -15.92
N ASP A 388 21.16 9.84 -16.42
CA ASP A 388 20.27 9.69 -17.59
C ASP A 388 19.57 8.31 -17.56
N TYR A 389 18.59 8.10 -18.44
CA TYR A 389 17.87 6.83 -18.63
C TYR A 389 18.64 5.82 -19.49
N GLU A 390 19.94 5.69 -19.23
CA GLU A 390 20.79 4.66 -19.80
C GLU A 390 20.95 3.51 -18.79
N ILE A 391 21.05 2.26 -19.26
CA ILE A 391 21.29 1.13 -18.34
C ILE A 391 22.70 1.22 -17.79
N ALA A 392 22.84 1.19 -16.46
CA ALA A 392 24.11 1.37 -15.79
C ALA A 392 25.17 0.39 -16.32
N ASN A 393 26.34 0.90 -16.69
CA ASN A 393 27.43 0.09 -17.23
C ASN A 393 27.88 -1.03 -16.28
N GLU A 394 27.80 -0.80 -14.97
CA GLU A 394 28.12 -1.81 -13.95
C GLU A 394 27.17 -3.02 -13.97
N LEU A 395 25.96 -2.86 -14.53
CA LEU A 395 24.97 -3.91 -14.73
C LEU A 395 25.10 -4.62 -16.09
N GLY A 396 26.06 -4.21 -16.93
CA GLY A 396 26.31 -4.76 -18.26
C GLY A 396 25.61 -4.00 -19.41
N GLY A 397 24.99 -2.86 -19.12
CA GLY A 397 24.36 -2.00 -20.13
C GLY A 397 23.17 -2.63 -20.85
N TRP A 398 22.76 -2.03 -21.97
CA TRP A 398 21.60 -2.46 -22.76
C TRP A 398 21.69 -3.91 -23.24
N HIS A 399 22.88 -4.41 -23.56
CA HIS A 399 23.08 -5.80 -23.98
C HIS A 399 22.68 -6.78 -22.89
N ALA A 400 23.12 -6.55 -21.64
CA ALA A 400 22.80 -7.44 -20.53
C ALA A 400 21.29 -7.42 -20.19
N LEU A 401 20.66 -6.25 -20.30
CA LEU A 401 19.21 -6.13 -20.14
C LEU A 401 18.44 -6.95 -21.20
N GLU A 402 18.84 -6.84 -22.47
CA GLU A 402 18.22 -7.59 -23.58
C GLU A 402 18.27 -9.10 -23.34
N GLU A 403 19.43 -9.63 -22.96
CA GLU A 403 19.60 -11.06 -22.70
C GLU A 403 18.81 -11.53 -21.48
N LEU A 404 18.71 -10.71 -20.43
CA LEU A 404 17.81 -11.00 -19.31
C LEU A 404 16.34 -11.00 -19.77
N ARG A 405 15.94 -9.99 -20.55
CA ARG A 405 14.55 -9.84 -21.03
C ARG A 405 14.11 -11.05 -21.83
N LYS A 406 14.89 -11.51 -22.80
CA LYS A 406 14.57 -12.71 -23.61
C LYS A 406 14.36 -13.95 -22.73
N ARG A 407 15.27 -14.17 -21.77
CA ARG A 407 15.20 -15.34 -20.87
C ARG A 407 14.04 -15.28 -19.88
N ALA A 408 13.69 -14.08 -19.42
CA ALA A 408 12.52 -13.84 -18.58
C ALA A 408 11.21 -14.02 -19.37
N GLU A 409 11.14 -13.48 -20.59
CA GLU A 409 9.96 -13.57 -21.47
C GLU A 409 9.65 -15.02 -21.84
N TRP A 410 10.67 -15.85 -22.12
CA TRP A 410 10.51 -17.28 -22.34
C TRP A 410 9.78 -18.00 -21.19
N ARG A 411 9.92 -17.48 -19.97
CA ARG A 411 9.29 -17.99 -18.74
C ARG A 411 7.98 -17.26 -18.39
N GLY A 412 7.51 -16.37 -19.26
CA GLY A 412 6.30 -15.57 -19.04
C GLY A 412 6.49 -14.41 -18.05
N ILE A 413 7.73 -14.03 -17.74
CA ILE A 413 8.06 -12.93 -16.81
C ILE A 413 8.31 -11.65 -17.62
N ARG A 414 7.53 -10.61 -17.33
CA ARG A 414 7.73 -9.26 -17.87
C ARG A 414 8.64 -8.44 -16.98
N LEU A 415 9.58 -7.72 -17.57
CA LEU A 415 10.42 -6.79 -16.81
C LEU A 415 9.67 -5.48 -16.54
N ALA A 416 9.83 -4.96 -15.34
CA ALA A 416 9.35 -3.64 -14.95
C ALA A 416 10.52 -2.75 -14.51
N ALA A 417 10.41 -1.47 -14.81
CA ALA A 417 11.40 -0.47 -14.42
C ALA A 417 10.76 0.72 -13.71
N ASP A 418 11.54 1.37 -12.86
CA ASP A 418 11.21 2.68 -12.33
C ASP A 418 11.33 3.76 -13.40
N MET A 419 10.47 4.76 -13.31
CA MET A 419 10.61 6.04 -14.01
C MET A 419 10.47 7.13 -12.96
N VAL A 420 11.42 8.07 -12.94
CA VAL A 420 11.48 9.21 -12.01
C VAL A 420 11.31 10.51 -12.80
N PRO A 421 10.07 10.90 -13.18
CA PRO A 421 9.86 11.99 -14.12
C PRO A 421 9.91 13.38 -13.47
N ASN A 422 9.92 13.48 -12.14
CA ASN A 422 9.84 14.76 -11.44
C ASN A 422 11.17 15.54 -11.38
N HIS A 423 12.28 14.82 -11.28
CA HIS A 423 13.60 15.40 -11.04
C HIS A 423 14.70 14.53 -11.68
N THR A 424 15.90 15.09 -11.79
CA THR A 424 17.12 14.33 -12.15
C THR A 424 18.17 14.46 -11.05
N GLY A 425 19.30 13.77 -11.14
CA GLY A 425 20.46 14.08 -10.29
C GLY A 425 21.00 15.49 -10.54
N ILE A 426 21.66 16.09 -9.54
CA ILE A 426 22.19 17.46 -9.65
C ILE A 426 23.28 17.62 -10.72
N ASP A 427 23.96 16.54 -11.09
CA ASP A 427 25.00 16.49 -12.12
C ASP A 427 24.52 15.82 -13.41
N SER A 428 23.21 15.65 -13.60
CA SER A 428 22.62 14.95 -14.76
C SER A 428 23.01 15.59 -16.10
N ALA A 429 22.84 14.83 -17.17
CA ALA A 429 23.00 15.35 -18.53
C ALA A 429 22.13 16.61 -18.77
N TRP A 430 20.92 16.63 -18.22
CA TRP A 430 20.01 17.76 -18.37
C TRP A 430 20.47 19.00 -17.59
N VAL A 431 20.99 18.88 -16.38
CA VAL A 431 21.52 20.04 -15.64
C VAL A 431 22.75 20.63 -16.35
N ARG A 432 23.53 19.79 -17.02
CA ARG A 432 24.70 20.21 -17.81
C ARG A 432 24.31 20.93 -19.08
N GLU A 433 23.42 20.32 -19.86
CA GLU A 433 23.18 20.71 -21.26
C GLU A 433 21.89 21.52 -21.46
N ARG A 434 20.91 21.35 -20.57
CA ARG A 434 19.57 21.95 -20.65
C ARG A 434 19.11 22.52 -19.29
N PRO A 435 19.92 23.39 -18.63
CA PRO A 435 19.61 23.92 -17.30
C PRO A 435 18.30 24.71 -17.25
N ASP A 436 17.83 25.23 -18.39
CA ASP A 436 16.58 25.98 -18.47
C ASP A 436 15.33 25.11 -18.24
N LEU A 437 15.44 23.78 -18.22
CA LEU A 437 14.31 22.89 -17.91
C LEU A 437 13.96 22.83 -16.41
N PHE A 438 14.82 23.37 -15.54
CA PHE A 438 14.68 23.25 -14.09
C PHE A 438 14.08 24.51 -13.45
N ILE A 439 13.54 24.33 -12.24
CA ILE A 439 13.12 25.44 -11.38
C ILE A 439 14.38 26.07 -10.80
N GLN A 440 14.63 27.34 -11.14
CA GLN A 440 15.84 28.05 -10.72
C GLN A 440 15.59 29.56 -10.56
N ARG A 441 16.52 30.22 -9.87
CA ARG A 441 16.59 31.68 -9.71
C ARG A 441 18.00 32.18 -10.01
N ASP A 442 18.13 33.42 -10.48
CA ASP A 442 19.45 34.04 -10.69
C ASP A 442 20.03 34.61 -9.37
N SER A 443 19.19 34.80 -8.34
CA SER A 443 19.59 35.25 -7.00
C SER A 443 19.37 34.17 -5.93
N MET A 444 20.15 34.26 -4.86
CA MET A 444 20.11 33.32 -3.74
C MET A 444 18.81 33.50 -2.94
N PRO A 445 18.09 32.42 -2.57
CA PRO A 445 16.81 32.56 -1.88
C PRO A 445 16.94 33.03 -0.43
N PHE A 446 18.02 32.64 0.25
CA PHE A 446 18.28 32.99 1.65
C PHE A 446 19.69 33.58 1.80
N PRO A 447 19.85 34.74 2.46
CA PRO A 447 21.16 35.39 2.61
C PRO A 447 22.11 34.66 3.58
N THR A 448 21.60 33.69 4.34
CA THR A 448 22.38 32.83 5.23
C THR A 448 23.03 31.66 4.51
N TYR A 449 22.65 31.38 3.25
CA TYR A 449 23.19 30.27 2.49
C TYR A 449 24.64 30.54 2.09
N SER A 450 25.46 29.51 2.19
CA SER A 450 26.85 29.53 1.74
C SER A 450 27.17 28.27 0.93
N PHE A 451 28.10 28.41 -0.02
CA PHE A 451 28.44 27.37 -1.00
C PHE A 451 29.96 27.23 -1.06
N SER A 452 30.56 26.89 0.08
CA SER A 452 32.03 26.79 0.25
C SER A 452 32.57 25.36 0.12
N GLY A 453 31.67 24.38 -0.01
CA GLY A 453 32.01 22.97 -0.21
C GLY A 453 32.73 22.63 -1.52
N GLU A 454 32.87 21.33 -1.77
CA GLU A 454 33.50 20.77 -2.96
C GLU A 454 32.65 21.01 -4.23
N ASN A 455 33.28 21.20 -5.39
CA ASN A 455 32.57 21.21 -6.67
C ASN A 455 32.17 19.79 -7.07
N LEU A 456 30.87 19.51 -7.08
CA LEU A 456 30.29 18.19 -7.35
C LEU A 456 29.98 17.93 -8.83
N SER A 457 30.30 18.85 -9.74
CA SER A 457 29.86 18.72 -11.14
C SER A 457 30.50 17.56 -11.89
N GLY A 458 31.75 17.23 -11.61
CA GLY A 458 32.54 16.30 -12.43
C GLY A 458 32.76 16.73 -13.90
N ASP A 459 32.35 17.94 -14.31
CA ASP A 459 32.51 18.50 -15.64
C ASP A 459 33.27 19.82 -15.54
N SER A 460 34.31 20.02 -16.37
CA SER A 460 35.12 21.24 -16.33
C SER A 460 34.40 22.51 -16.83
N ARG A 461 33.27 22.37 -17.51
CA ARG A 461 32.51 23.48 -18.12
C ARG A 461 31.58 24.18 -17.12
N ILE A 462 31.15 23.48 -16.08
CA ILE A 462 30.21 23.99 -15.08
C ILE A 462 30.70 23.67 -13.66
N GLY A 463 30.25 24.44 -12.68
CA GLY A 463 30.45 24.16 -11.27
C GLY A 463 29.12 23.92 -10.56
N ILE A 464 29.08 22.96 -9.65
CA ILE A 464 27.92 22.60 -8.83
C ILE A 464 28.36 22.55 -7.37
N TRP A 465 27.70 23.31 -6.50
CA TRP A 465 27.97 23.32 -5.06
C TRP A 465 26.68 23.18 -4.27
N LEU A 466 26.70 22.31 -3.26
CA LEU A 466 25.62 22.23 -2.27
C LEU A 466 25.75 23.37 -1.26
N GLU A 467 24.62 23.69 -0.65
CA GLU A 467 24.54 24.62 0.47
C GLU A 467 25.20 23.99 1.71
N ASP A 468 26.01 24.75 2.44
CA ASP A 468 26.91 24.21 3.47
C ASP A 468 26.18 23.64 4.70
N HIS A 469 25.03 24.20 5.09
CA HIS A 469 24.23 23.73 6.23
C HIS A 469 23.49 22.42 5.94
N TYR A 470 23.55 21.93 4.71
CA TYR A 470 23.13 20.57 4.38
C TYR A 470 23.90 19.52 5.21
N TYR A 471 25.24 19.64 5.27
CA TYR A 471 26.10 18.60 5.84
C TYR A 471 25.91 18.42 7.35
N ASP A 472 25.56 19.49 8.05
CA ASP A 472 25.30 19.47 9.50
C ASP A 472 23.80 19.51 9.85
N ARG A 473 22.92 19.46 8.83
CA ARG A 473 21.45 19.41 8.94
C ARG A 473 20.86 20.57 9.73
N ARG A 474 21.50 21.75 9.71
CA ARG A 474 20.98 22.97 10.35
C ARG A 474 19.95 23.71 9.50
N ASP A 475 19.89 23.43 8.20
CA ASP A 475 18.90 23.96 7.27
C ASP A 475 18.41 22.87 6.30
N ALA A 476 17.26 23.09 5.68
CA ALA A 476 16.72 22.22 4.65
C ALA A 476 17.56 22.26 3.35
N ALA A 477 18.27 23.37 3.10
CA ALA A 477 19.08 23.60 1.91
C ALA A 477 18.27 23.43 0.62
N VAL A 478 17.34 24.34 0.32
CA VAL A 478 16.36 24.13 -0.77
C VAL A 478 16.89 24.29 -2.20
N VAL A 479 18.11 24.80 -2.36
CA VAL A 479 18.77 24.98 -3.67
C VAL A 479 20.23 24.57 -3.63
N PHE A 480 20.77 24.20 -4.80
CA PHE A 480 22.20 24.13 -5.06
C PHE A 480 22.64 25.25 -6.02
N LYS A 481 23.90 25.65 -5.93
CA LYS A 481 24.49 26.65 -6.81
C LYS A 481 25.06 25.98 -8.05
N ARG A 482 24.66 26.45 -9.24
CA ARG A 482 25.23 26.11 -10.54
C ARG A 482 25.94 27.32 -11.13
N VAL A 483 27.16 27.16 -11.63
CA VAL A 483 27.90 28.19 -12.37
C VAL A 483 28.26 27.64 -13.74
N ASP A 484 27.88 28.36 -14.79
CA ASP A 484 28.40 28.12 -16.12
C ASP A 484 29.69 28.94 -16.30
N PHE A 485 30.84 28.27 -16.43
CA PHE A 485 32.13 28.97 -16.46
C PHE A 485 32.40 29.70 -17.78
N ALA A 486 31.73 29.31 -18.87
CA ALA A 486 31.91 29.96 -20.17
C ALA A 486 31.18 31.32 -20.21
N SER A 487 29.98 31.39 -19.63
CA SER A 487 29.17 32.62 -19.56
C SER A 487 29.32 33.40 -18.25
N ASN A 488 29.99 32.81 -17.24
CA ASN A 488 30.02 33.29 -15.86
C ASN A 488 28.61 33.49 -15.25
N ARG A 489 27.61 32.76 -15.75
CA ARG A 489 26.25 32.83 -15.24
C ARG A 489 26.11 31.92 -14.02
N THR A 490 25.67 32.51 -12.90
CA THR A 490 25.30 31.76 -11.69
C THR A 490 23.79 31.60 -11.64
N SER A 491 23.32 30.39 -11.35
CA SER A 491 21.93 30.11 -11.02
C SER A 491 21.82 29.24 -9.78
N TYR A 492 20.70 29.36 -9.08
CA TYR A 492 20.36 28.58 -7.89
C TYR A 492 19.18 27.68 -8.25
N VAL A 493 19.45 26.39 -8.38
CA VAL A 493 18.49 25.39 -8.86
C VAL A 493 17.87 24.67 -7.67
N TYR A 494 16.55 24.53 -7.67
CA TYR A 494 15.83 23.89 -6.56
C TYR A 494 16.00 22.37 -6.58
N HIS A 495 16.13 21.80 -5.38
CA HIS A 495 16.09 20.35 -5.18
C HIS A 495 14.67 19.81 -5.32
N GLY A 496 14.54 18.53 -5.69
CA GLY A 496 13.24 17.87 -5.71
C GLY A 496 12.61 17.84 -4.31
N ASN A 497 11.29 18.07 -4.22
CA ASN A 497 10.59 18.16 -2.94
C ASN A 497 9.09 17.80 -3.12
N ASP A 498 8.52 17.13 -2.13
CA ASP A 498 7.11 16.69 -2.07
C ASP A 498 6.23 17.55 -1.13
N GLY A 499 6.78 18.61 -0.54
CA GLY A 499 6.14 19.49 0.45
C GLY A 499 6.51 19.17 1.90
N THR A 500 7.41 18.19 2.12
CA THR A 500 8.06 17.96 3.41
C THR A 500 9.14 19.01 3.67
N SER A 501 9.55 19.14 4.94
CA SER A 501 10.55 20.14 5.34
C SER A 501 11.96 19.85 4.81
N MET A 502 12.25 18.63 4.35
CA MET A 502 13.59 18.22 3.88
C MET A 502 13.52 17.81 2.40
N PRO A 503 14.10 18.61 1.48
CA PRO A 503 14.19 18.25 0.07
C PRO A 503 15.13 17.06 -0.20
N TRP A 504 14.98 16.45 -1.39
CA TRP A 504 15.90 15.45 -1.93
C TRP A 504 17.16 16.13 -2.49
N ASN A 505 18.10 16.43 -1.60
CA ASN A 505 19.25 17.32 -1.85
C ASN A 505 20.31 16.83 -2.85
N ASP A 506 20.17 15.62 -3.36
CA ASP A 506 20.98 15.09 -4.47
C ASP A 506 20.24 15.13 -5.82
N THR A 507 19.12 15.87 -5.90
CA THR A 507 18.27 15.98 -7.11
C THR A 507 18.04 17.42 -7.54
N ALA A 508 17.64 17.63 -8.80
CA ALA A 508 17.28 18.90 -9.42
C ALA A 508 15.85 18.84 -9.96
N GLN A 509 14.99 19.77 -9.50
CA GLN A 509 13.56 19.78 -9.80
C GLN A 509 13.25 20.30 -11.21
N ILE A 510 12.54 19.50 -12.00
CA ILE A 510 12.07 19.89 -13.33
C ILE A 510 10.89 20.86 -13.23
N ASP A 511 10.86 21.87 -14.10
CA ASP A 511 9.83 22.90 -14.14
C ASP A 511 8.70 22.53 -15.12
N PHE A 512 7.69 21.81 -14.62
CA PHE A 512 6.51 21.44 -15.41
C PHE A 512 5.64 22.62 -15.85
N LEU A 513 5.93 23.86 -15.44
CA LEU A 513 5.26 25.04 -16.00
C LEU A 513 5.75 25.31 -17.45
N LYS A 514 6.96 24.86 -17.80
CA LYS A 514 7.56 25.01 -19.13
C LYS A 514 7.10 23.90 -20.08
N PRO A 515 6.52 24.22 -21.25
CA PRO A 515 6.13 23.24 -22.24
C PRO A 515 7.29 22.34 -22.68
N GLU A 516 8.48 22.89 -22.88
CA GLU A 516 9.68 22.17 -23.35
C GLU A 516 10.14 21.12 -22.34
N ALA A 517 9.96 21.39 -21.04
CA ALA A 517 10.26 20.42 -19.98
C ALA A 517 9.26 19.26 -20.00
N ARG A 518 7.96 19.55 -20.16
CA ARG A 518 6.92 18.52 -20.27
C ARG A 518 7.16 17.61 -21.49
N GLU A 519 7.53 18.17 -22.63
CA GLU A 519 7.86 17.38 -23.83
C GLU A 519 9.11 16.52 -23.60
N ALA A 520 10.19 17.08 -23.05
CA ALA A 520 11.41 16.32 -22.78
C ALA A 520 11.16 15.12 -21.84
N VAL A 521 10.33 15.30 -20.81
CA VAL A 521 9.94 14.20 -19.91
C VAL A 521 9.08 13.17 -20.65
N LYS A 522 8.08 13.59 -21.44
CA LYS A 522 7.25 12.68 -22.26
C LYS A 522 8.11 11.82 -23.19
N GLU A 523 9.10 12.40 -23.86
CA GLU A 523 10.03 11.68 -24.73
C GLU A 523 10.81 10.59 -23.96
N ARG A 524 11.30 10.91 -22.75
CA ARG A 524 11.99 9.92 -21.90
C ARG A 524 11.06 8.82 -21.41
N ILE A 525 9.82 9.16 -21.02
CA ILE A 525 8.81 8.15 -20.66
C ILE A 525 8.57 7.21 -21.84
N LEU A 526 8.42 7.74 -23.06
CA LEU A 526 8.21 6.93 -24.25
C LEU A 526 9.43 6.05 -24.57
N HIS A 527 10.65 6.55 -24.34
CA HIS A 527 11.86 5.75 -24.44
C HIS A 527 11.84 4.56 -23.47
N VAL A 528 11.45 4.77 -22.21
CA VAL A 528 11.32 3.68 -21.22
C VAL A 528 10.19 2.72 -21.61
N ALA A 529 9.04 3.21 -22.06
CA ALA A 529 7.87 2.41 -22.46
C ALA A 529 8.16 1.45 -23.62
N LYS A 530 9.03 1.86 -24.55
CA LYS A 530 9.48 1.02 -25.66
C LYS A 530 10.38 -0.15 -25.22
N ASN A 531 10.99 -0.06 -24.03
CA ASN A 531 11.94 -1.05 -23.54
C ASN A 531 11.38 -1.93 -22.42
N PHE A 532 10.42 -1.41 -21.66
CA PHE A 532 9.80 -2.08 -20.52
C PHE A 532 8.27 -2.14 -20.68
N PRO A 533 7.66 -3.34 -20.66
CA PRO A 533 6.20 -3.48 -20.74
C PRO A 533 5.49 -2.97 -19.48
N ILE A 534 6.20 -2.75 -18.37
CA ILE A 534 5.63 -2.23 -17.13
C ILE A 534 6.52 -1.08 -16.64
N ILE A 535 5.91 0.07 -16.38
CA ILE A 535 6.58 1.24 -15.79
C ILE A 535 5.93 1.57 -14.46
N ARG A 536 6.75 1.71 -13.42
CA ARG A 536 6.34 2.32 -12.14
C ARG A 536 6.85 3.75 -12.10
N PHE A 537 5.93 4.71 -12.00
CA PHE A 537 6.25 6.12 -11.85
C PHE A 537 6.41 6.48 -10.38
N ASP A 538 7.58 7.00 -10.03
CA ASP A 538 7.91 7.50 -8.70
C ASP A 538 7.21 8.83 -8.40
N ALA A 539 6.69 8.94 -7.17
CA ALA A 539 6.05 10.13 -6.61
C ALA A 539 5.10 10.84 -7.59
N ALA A 540 4.27 10.08 -8.31
CA ALA A 540 3.49 10.58 -9.44
C ALA A 540 2.55 11.73 -9.07
N MET A 541 2.08 11.76 -7.81
CA MET A 541 1.16 12.78 -7.29
C MET A 541 1.71 14.21 -7.35
N ILE A 542 3.03 14.42 -7.25
CA ILE A 542 3.60 15.78 -7.20
C ILE A 542 3.58 16.50 -8.55
N MET A 543 3.45 15.76 -9.66
CA MET A 543 3.34 16.32 -11.01
C MET A 543 1.90 16.53 -11.47
N ALA A 544 0.91 16.04 -10.71
CA ALA A 544 -0.49 16.36 -11.00
C ALA A 544 -0.68 17.89 -10.89
N LYS A 545 -1.36 18.51 -11.85
CA LYS A 545 -1.44 19.97 -12.02
C LYS A 545 -1.78 20.71 -10.71
N LYS A 546 -2.73 20.17 -9.94
CA LYS A 546 -3.13 20.72 -8.62
C LYS A 546 -1.98 20.75 -7.60
N HIS A 547 -1.21 19.67 -7.50
CA HIS A 547 -0.13 19.57 -6.53
C HIS A 547 1.13 20.29 -6.99
N PHE A 548 1.46 20.20 -8.29
CA PHE A 548 2.55 20.97 -8.85
C PHE A 548 2.35 22.47 -8.61
N ARG A 549 1.12 22.97 -8.81
CA ARG A 549 0.74 24.33 -8.43
C ARG A 549 0.97 24.61 -6.95
N ARG A 550 0.33 23.82 -6.07
CA ARG A 550 0.42 24.00 -4.61
C ARG A 550 1.88 24.09 -4.13
N LEU A 551 2.74 23.22 -4.63
CA LEU A 551 4.13 23.09 -4.18
C LEU A 551 5.04 24.19 -4.75
N TRP A 552 5.00 24.40 -6.08
CA TRP A 552 6.02 25.20 -6.77
C TRP A 552 5.57 26.61 -7.19
N TYR A 553 4.27 26.79 -7.43
CA TYR A 553 3.64 28.01 -7.92
C TYR A 553 2.27 28.24 -7.24
N PRO A 554 2.23 28.39 -5.90
CA PRO A 554 0.98 28.41 -5.14
C PRO A 554 0.09 29.59 -5.55
N GLU A 555 -1.19 29.55 -5.18
CA GLU A 555 -2.01 30.75 -5.25
C GLU A 555 -1.54 31.77 -4.19
N PRO A 556 -1.55 33.08 -4.47
CA PRO A 556 -1.22 34.07 -3.45
C PRO A 556 -2.06 33.87 -2.18
N GLY A 557 -1.41 33.75 -1.02
CA GLY A 557 -2.05 33.51 0.27
C GLY A 557 -2.30 32.04 0.61
N HIS A 558 -1.78 31.12 -0.22
CA HIS A 558 -1.86 29.67 -0.03
C HIS A 558 -0.48 28.99 -0.19
N GLY A 559 0.60 29.75 -0.01
CA GLY A 559 1.99 29.26 -0.07
C GLY A 559 2.49 28.66 1.25
N GLY A 560 3.80 28.41 1.31
CA GLY A 560 4.49 27.92 2.52
C GLY A 560 4.77 26.41 2.56
N ASP A 561 4.47 25.68 1.48
CA ASP A 561 4.81 24.25 1.39
C ASP A 561 6.29 24.01 1.10
N ILE A 562 6.86 24.76 0.15
CA ILE A 562 8.29 24.75 -0.16
C ILE A 562 8.86 26.14 0.16
N ALA A 563 9.92 26.17 0.97
CA ALA A 563 10.51 27.41 1.44
C ALA A 563 10.93 28.32 0.27
N SER A 564 10.70 29.63 0.39
CA SER A 564 10.89 30.68 -0.65
C SER A 564 10.00 30.61 -1.90
N ARG A 565 9.16 29.58 -2.07
CA ARG A 565 8.31 29.44 -3.28
C ARG A 565 7.03 30.26 -3.25
N GLY A 566 6.58 30.72 -2.08
CA GLY A 566 5.46 31.66 -1.97
C GLY A 566 5.68 32.95 -2.77
N GLU A 567 6.94 33.36 -2.97
CA GLU A 567 7.32 34.55 -3.75
C GLU A 567 7.04 34.40 -5.25
N CYS A 568 6.91 33.16 -5.72
CA CYS A 568 6.61 32.82 -7.11
C CYS A 568 5.13 32.44 -7.29
N ALA A 569 4.25 32.85 -6.37
CA ALA A 569 2.83 32.55 -6.43
C ALA A 569 2.18 33.10 -7.71
N LEU A 570 1.30 32.30 -8.32
CA LEU A 570 0.61 32.64 -9.57
C LEU A 570 -0.93 32.58 -9.39
N PRO A 571 -1.67 33.56 -9.92
CA PRO A 571 -3.12 33.46 -10.05
C PRO A 571 -3.53 32.21 -10.83
N ASN A 572 -4.69 31.64 -10.49
CA ASN A 572 -5.15 30.38 -11.09
C ASN A 572 -5.28 30.45 -12.62
N GLU A 573 -5.73 31.58 -13.15
CA GLU A 573 -5.88 31.81 -14.59
C GLU A 573 -4.53 31.78 -15.31
N GLU A 574 -3.52 32.46 -14.76
CA GLU A 574 -2.18 32.52 -15.35
C GLU A 574 -1.47 31.16 -15.29
N PHE A 575 -1.56 30.48 -14.14
CA PHE A 575 -1.03 29.12 -14.02
C PHE A 575 -1.71 28.16 -15.01
N SER A 576 -3.04 28.21 -15.09
CA SER A 576 -3.81 27.37 -16.00
C SER A 576 -3.53 27.68 -17.47
N ALA A 577 -3.21 28.93 -17.82
CA ALA A 577 -2.79 29.28 -19.18
C ALA A 577 -1.43 28.66 -19.56
N ARG A 578 -0.49 28.54 -18.61
CA ARG A 578 0.85 27.97 -18.84
C ARG A 578 0.88 26.44 -18.78
N MET A 579 -0.03 25.85 -18.00
CA MET A 579 -0.24 24.40 -17.91
C MET A 579 -1.73 24.08 -18.14
N PRO A 580 -2.22 24.13 -19.39
CA PRO A 580 -3.65 23.98 -19.68
C PRO A 580 -4.16 22.57 -19.36
N GLU A 581 -3.44 21.55 -19.82
CA GLU A 581 -3.81 20.15 -19.67
C GLU A 581 -3.15 19.48 -18.46
N GLU A 582 -3.69 18.34 -18.05
CA GLU A 582 -3.06 17.47 -17.07
C GLU A 582 -1.93 16.66 -17.72
N PHE A 583 -0.70 16.83 -17.21
CA PHE A 583 0.49 16.18 -17.74
C PHE A 583 0.33 14.66 -17.87
N TRP A 584 -0.20 14.02 -16.81
CA TRP A 584 -0.40 12.58 -16.81
C TRP A 584 -1.43 12.11 -17.84
N ARG A 585 -2.44 12.94 -18.13
CA ARG A 585 -3.42 12.62 -19.18
C ARG A 585 -2.75 12.59 -20.54
N GLU A 586 -1.86 13.55 -20.81
CA GLU A 586 -1.06 13.58 -22.04
C GLU A 586 -0.13 12.37 -22.14
N VAL A 587 0.54 12.00 -21.05
CA VAL A 587 1.41 10.81 -20.99
C VAL A 587 0.65 9.55 -21.32
N VAL A 588 -0.51 9.34 -20.70
CA VAL A 588 -1.32 8.13 -20.93
C VAL A 588 -1.84 8.10 -22.37
N ASP A 589 -2.31 9.22 -22.91
CA ASP A 589 -2.78 9.31 -24.30
C ASP A 589 -1.65 9.05 -25.31
N MET A 590 -0.45 9.57 -25.04
CA MET A 590 0.75 9.30 -25.84
C MET A 590 1.14 7.82 -25.77
N CYS A 591 1.23 7.21 -24.59
CA CYS A 591 1.57 5.79 -24.45
C CYS A 591 0.51 4.90 -25.10
N ALA A 592 -0.78 5.21 -24.96
CA ALA A 592 -1.85 4.44 -25.60
C ALA A 592 -1.74 4.45 -27.14
N LYS A 593 -1.16 5.50 -27.72
CA LYS A 593 -0.92 5.60 -29.16
C LYS A 593 0.40 4.94 -29.58
N ASP A 594 1.49 5.27 -28.91
CA ASP A 594 2.85 4.99 -29.38
C ASP A 594 3.52 3.79 -28.67
N ALA A 595 2.97 3.33 -27.54
CA ALA A 595 3.39 2.16 -26.77
C ALA A 595 2.18 1.43 -26.10
N PRO A 596 1.20 0.95 -26.89
CA PRO A 596 -0.10 0.45 -26.39
C PRO A 596 -0.04 -0.86 -25.58
N ASP A 597 1.13 -1.49 -25.48
CA ASP A 597 1.37 -2.71 -24.69
C ASP A 597 2.18 -2.42 -23.41
N THR A 598 2.13 -1.17 -22.92
CA THR A 598 2.79 -0.74 -21.69
C THR A 598 1.77 -0.54 -20.56
N LEU A 599 1.96 -1.26 -19.45
CA LEU A 599 1.24 -1.03 -18.20
C LEU A 599 1.89 0.14 -17.45
N LEU A 600 1.07 1.14 -17.16
CA LEU A 600 1.47 2.35 -16.44
C LEU A 600 0.99 2.27 -14.99
N LEU A 601 1.93 2.21 -14.06
CA LEU A 601 1.68 2.14 -12.63
C LEU A 601 2.11 3.46 -11.98
N ALA A 602 1.22 4.10 -11.25
CA ALA A 602 1.53 5.31 -10.49
C ALA A 602 1.74 4.99 -9.01
N GLU A 603 2.88 5.40 -8.47
CA GLU A 603 2.97 5.67 -7.04
C GLU A 603 2.31 7.01 -6.77
N ALA A 604 1.04 6.98 -6.38
CA ALA A 604 0.31 8.18 -5.96
C ALA A 604 -0.31 7.94 -4.59
N PHE A 605 -0.24 8.96 -3.74
CA PHE A 605 -0.85 8.99 -2.41
C PHE A 605 -1.79 10.20 -2.31
N TRP A 606 -2.16 10.58 -1.08
CA TRP A 606 -2.99 11.76 -0.77
C TRP A 606 -4.44 11.66 -1.26
N MET A 607 -5.01 10.44 -1.23
CA MET A 607 -6.42 10.19 -1.61
C MET A 607 -6.71 10.46 -3.10
N MET A 608 -5.67 10.42 -3.93
CA MET A 608 -5.76 10.66 -5.38
C MET A 608 -5.87 9.38 -6.20
N GLU A 609 -5.92 8.21 -5.56
CA GLU A 609 -5.85 6.92 -6.24
C GLU A 609 -6.94 6.82 -7.31
N GLY A 610 -8.18 7.16 -6.93
CA GLY A 610 -9.32 7.24 -7.85
C GLY A 610 -9.11 8.25 -8.99
N TYR A 611 -8.50 9.41 -8.73
CA TYR A 611 -8.21 10.42 -9.74
C TYR A 611 -7.20 9.93 -10.79
N PHE A 612 -6.11 9.29 -10.33
CA PHE A 612 -5.07 8.76 -11.21
C PHE A 612 -5.59 7.70 -12.16
N VAL A 613 -6.44 6.79 -11.67
CA VAL A 613 -6.91 5.68 -12.50
C VAL A 613 -8.15 6.04 -13.31
N ARG A 614 -9.10 6.76 -12.72
CA ARG A 614 -10.39 7.07 -13.35
C ARG A 614 -10.29 8.27 -14.28
N THR A 615 -9.64 9.35 -13.88
CA THR A 615 -9.60 10.60 -14.65
C THR A 615 -8.35 10.68 -15.52
N LEU A 616 -7.17 10.46 -14.92
CA LEU A 616 -5.89 10.53 -15.64
C LEU A 616 -5.60 9.27 -16.48
N GLY A 617 -6.28 8.16 -16.20
CA GLY A 617 -6.21 6.93 -17.00
C GLY A 617 -5.01 6.04 -16.71
N MET A 618 -4.33 6.18 -15.57
CA MET A 618 -3.30 5.21 -15.19
C MET A 618 -3.88 3.79 -15.11
N HIS A 619 -3.10 2.81 -15.55
CA HIS A 619 -3.52 1.41 -15.50
C HIS A 619 -3.61 0.95 -14.05
N ARG A 620 -2.59 1.27 -13.26
CA ARG A 620 -2.47 0.87 -11.86
C ARG A 620 -2.07 2.03 -10.96
N VAL A 621 -2.47 1.98 -9.70
CA VAL A 621 -2.07 2.94 -8.66
C VAL A 621 -1.82 2.23 -7.34
N TYR A 622 -0.84 2.69 -6.57
CA TYR A 622 -0.57 2.16 -5.23
C TYR A 622 -1.78 2.29 -4.30
N ASN A 623 -1.98 1.26 -3.48
CA ASN A 623 -2.99 1.25 -2.43
C ASN A 623 -2.31 1.12 -1.06
N SER A 624 -1.75 2.23 -0.56
CA SER A 624 -1.08 2.25 0.76
C SER A 624 -2.06 2.03 1.92
N ALA A 625 -3.36 2.23 1.70
CA ALA A 625 -4.40 1.91 2.68
C ALA A 625 -4.43 0.42 3.00
N PHE A 626 -4.17 -0.47 2.02
CA PHE A 626 -4.05 -1.91 2.25
C PHE A 626 -3.02 -2.21 3.33
N MET A 627 -1.78 -1.75 3.14
CA MET A 627 -0.67 -2.00 4.08
C MET A 627 -0.93 -1.34 5.43
N ASN A 628 -1.21 -0.04 5.43
CA ASN A 628 -1.27 0.75 6.66
C ASN A 628 -2.47 0.41 7.55
N MET A 629 -3.62 0.08 6.97
CA MET A 629 -4.79 -0.32 7.76
C MET A 629 -4.66 -1.77 8.26
N LEU A 630 -4.17 -2.70 7.42
CA LEU A 630 -4.10 -4.12 7.82
C LEU A 630 -2.99 -4.41 8.82
N LYS A 631 -1.85 -3.68 8.78
CA LYS A 631 -0.79 -3.82 9.80
C LYS A 631 -1.28 -3.39 11.18
N ASN A 632 -2.07 -2.31 11.21
CA ASN A 632 -2.67 -1.76 12.43
C ASN A 632 -4.01 -2.40 12.81
N LYS A 633 -4.47 -3.41 12.03
CA LYS A 633 -5.76 -4.09 12.22
C LYS A 633 -6.96 -3.14 12.25
N GLU A 634 -6.90 -2.08 11.46
CA GLU A 634 -8.01 -1.13 11.24
C GLU A 634 -9.03 -1.71 10.24
N ASN A 635 -9.50 -2.92 10.51
CA ASN A 635 -10.24 -3.77 9.56
C ASN A 635 -11.50 -3.09 9.03
N ARG A 636 -12.27 -2.45 9.92
CA ARG A 636 -13.45 -1.64 9.56
C ARG A 636 -13.12 -0.56 8.52
N LYS A 637 -12.04 0.21 8.70
CA LYS A 637 -11.64 1.28 7.76
C LYS A 637 -11.32 0.71 6.38
N TYR A 638 -10.64 -0.44 6.33
CA TYR A 638 -10.29 -1.07 5.07
C TYR A 638 -11.52 -1.71 4.37
N ARG A 639 -12.42 -2.34 5.13
CA ARG A 639 -13.73 -2.80 4.61
C ARG A 639 -14.56 -1.65 4.06
N GLU A 640 -14.66 -0.54 4.78
CA GLU A 640 -15.33 0.69 4.31
C GLU A 640 -14.68 1.22 3.03
N THR A 641 -13.35 1.18 2.92
CA THR A 641 -12.63 1.56 1.69
C THR A 641 -13.05 0.71 0.48
N ILE A 642 -13.17 -0.60 0.63
CA ILE A 642 -13.66 -1.49 -0.44
C ILE A 642 -15.12 -1.18 -0.77
N LYS A 643 -15.99 -1.04 0.25
CA LYS A 643 -17.42 -0.72 0.09
C LYS A 643 -17.63 0.59 -0.67
N ASN A 644 -17.00 1.68 -0.22
CA ASN A 644 -17.09 2.99 -0.85
C ASN A 644 -16.61 2.94 -2.31
N THR A 645 -15.55 2.16 -2.59
CA THR A 645 -15.03 2.02 -3.95
C THR A 645 -16.02 1.29 -4.86
N GLN A 646 -16.58 0.15 -4.44
CA GLN A 646 -17.54 -0.59 -5.27
C GLN A 646 -18.90 0.11 -5.40
N GLU A 647 -19.30 0.93 -4.42
CA GLU A 647 -20.51 1.75 -4.47
C GLU A 647 -20.34 3.00 -5.35
N PHE A 648 -19.12 3.45 -5.61
CA PHE A 648 -18.84 4.53 -6.54
C PHE A 648 -18.54 4.03 -7.96
N ASP A 649 -17.53 3.16 -8.07
CA ASP A 649 -17.08 2.53 -9.31
C ASP A 649 -16.18 1.32 -9.05
N LYS A 650 -16.71 0.11 -9.27
CA LYS A 650 -15.98 -1.15 -9.11
C LYS A 650 -14.70 -1.26 -9.95
N ASP A 651 -14.62 -0.58 -11.10
CA ASP A 651 -13.44 -0.66 -11.98
C ASP A 651 -12.18 -0.08 -11.33
N ILE A 652 -12.30 0.70 -10.26
CA ILE A 652 -11.16 1.20 -9.49
C ILE A 652 -10.48 0.06 -8.71
N LEU A 653 -11.23 -0.92 -8.19
CA LEU A 653 -10.67 -2.01 -7.38
C LEU A 653 -9.63 -2.84 -8.15
N LYS A 654 -9.88 -3.14 -9.44
CA LYS A 654 -8.91 -3.89 -10.28
C LYS A 654 -7.66 -3.08 -10.65
N ARG A 655 -7.60 -1.80 -10.28
CA ARG A 655 -6.48 -0.91 -10.59
C ARG A 655 -5.56 -0.66 -9.39
N PHE A 656 -5.94 -1.11 -8.21
CA PHE A 656 -5.08 -1.02 -7.04
C PHE A 656 -3.89 -1.96 -7.12
N VAL A 657 -2.74 -1.49 -6.67
CA VAL A 657 -1.56 -2.30 -6.38
C VAL A 657 -1.52 -2.51 -4.88
N ASN A 658 -1.81 -3.75 -4.47
CA ASN A 658 -1.81 -4.14 -3.06
C ASN A 658 -0.44 -4.73 -2.72
N PHE A 659 0.16 -4.25 -1.63
CA PHE A 659 1.47 -4.68 -1.16
C PHE A 659 1.53 -4.72 0.36
N MET A 660 2.34 -5.62 0.91
CA MET A 660 2.64 -5.66 2.35
C MET A 660 3.88 -4.82 2.69
N ASN A 661 4.77 -4.62 1.74
CA ASN A 661 5.85 -3.67 1.82
C ASN A 661 6.26 -3.22 0.42
N ASN A 662 6.92 -2.08 0.34
CA ASN A 662 7.60 -1.60 -0.85
C ASN A 662 9.05 -1.21 -0.43
N PRO A 663 9.89 -0.69 -1.34
CA PRO A 663 11.28 -0.33 -1.01
C PRO A 663 11.43 0.76 0.07
N ASP A 664 10.46 1.67 0.16
CA ASP A 664 10.50 2.82 1.08
C ASP A 664 9.91 2.51 2.47
N GLU A 665 9.18 1.41 2.60
CA GLU A 665 8.51 0.95 3.81
C GLU A 665 9.33 -0.13 4.53
N ASP A 666 8.98 -0.39 5.80
CA ASP A 666 9.61 -1.47 6.56
C ASP A 666 9.30 -2.85 5.94
N THR A 667 10.17 -3.83 6.21
CA THR A 667 10.00 -5.19 5.66
C THR A 667 8.66 -5.80 6.08
N ALA A 668 8.08 -6.67 5.23
CA ALA A 668 6.81 -7.31 5.54
C ALA A 668 6.86 -8.11 6.87
N VAL A 669 8.01 -8.70 7.19
CA VAL A 669 8.24 -9.38 8.48
C VAL A 669 8.21 -8.40 9.65
N ALA A 670 8.84 -7.23 9.53
CA ALA A 670 8.81 -6.22 10.58
C ALA A 670 7.38 -5.67 10.82
N GLN A 671 6.58 -5.56 9.76
CA GLN A 671 5.23 -5.00 9.83
C GLN A 671 4.14 -6.02 10.24
N PHE A 672 4.24 -7.28 9.81
CA PHE A 672 3.18 -8.29 9.97
C PHE A 672 3.63 -9.57 10.72
N GLY A 673 4.91 -9.68 11.09
CA GLY A 673 5.47 -10.91 11.65
C GLY A 673 5.64 -12.02 10.61
N LYS A 674 5.67 -13.27 11.08
CA LYS A 674 5.90 -14.48 10.24
C LYS A 674 4.79 -15.54 10.35
N ASP A 675 3.78 -15.27 11.17
CA ASP A 675 2.74 -16.24 11.54
C ASP A 675 1.44 -16.02 10.73
N ASP A 676 0.31 -16.48 11.26
CA ASP A 676 -0.97 -16.50 10.54
C ASP A 676 -1.48 -15.10 10.16
N HIS A 677 -1.13 -14.04 10.90
CA HIS A 677 -1.46 -12.66 10.49
C HIS A 677 -0.80 -12.29 9.15
N TYR A 678 0.49 -12.58 8.99
CA TYR A 678 1.22 -12.39 7.74
C TYR A 678 0.56 -13.14 6.58
N PHE A 679 0.31 -14.45 6.76
CA PHE A 679 -0.23 -15.29 5.68
C PHE A 679 -1.70 -14.94 5.37
N GLY A 680 -2.48 -14.52 6.36
CA GLY A 680 -3.83 -14.02 6.16
C GLY A 680 -3.87 -12.75 5.30
N VAL A 681 -3.02 -11.76 5.61
CA VAL A 681 -2.89 -10.53 4.80
C VAL A 681 -2.30 -10.84 3.41
N CYS A 682 -1.32 -11.73 3.31
CA CYS A 682 -0.76 -12.16 2.02
C CYS A 682 -1.83 -12.87 1.15
N THR A 683 -2.72 -13.65 1.77
CA THR A 683 -3.85 -14.28 1.08
C THR A 683 -4.85 -13.24 0.56
N LEU A 684 -5.17 -12.21 1.36
CA LEU A 684 -5.97 -11.07 0.88
C LEU A 684 -5.31 -10.39 -0.31
N MET A 685 -4.01 -10.11 -0.23
CA MET A 685 -3.24 -9.48 -1.29
C MET A 685 -3.30 -10.30 -2.59
N ALA A 686 -3.18 -11.63 -2.49
CA ALA A 686 -3.24 -12.55 -3.62
C ALA A 686 -4.65 -12.71 -4.25
N THR A 687 -5.71 -12.52 -3.46
CA THR A 687 -7.08 -12.88 -3.86
C THR A 687 -8.05 -11.71 -4.02
N LEU A 688 -7.67 -10.49 -3.63
CA LEU A 688 -8.41 -9.27 -3.98
C LEU A 688 -8.19 -8.88 -5.46
N PRO A 689 -9.14 -8.15 -6.08
CA PRO A 689 -8.90 -7.49 -7.36
C PRO A 689 -7.69 -6.55 -7.31
N GLY A 690 -7.01 -6.38 -8.46
CA GLY A 690 -5.85 -5.49 -8.56
C GLY A 690 -4.55 -6.20 -8.93
N LEU A 691 -3.41 -5.65 -8.53
CA LEU A 691 -2.09 -6.19 -8.76
C LEU A 691 -1.42 -6.49 -7.41
N PRO A 692 -1.16 -7.76 -7.05
CA PRO A 692 -0.33 -8.08 -5.90
C PRO A 692 1.14 -7.80 -6.19
N MET A 693 1.79 -7.01 -5.34
CA MET A 693 3.21 -6.70 -5.41
C MET A 693 3.92 -7.19 -4.14
N PHE A 694 4.94 -8.01 -4.32
CA PHE A 694 5.81 -8.53 -3.26
C PHE A 694 7.10 -7.72 -3.20
N GLY A 695 7.52 -7.34 -1.99
CA GLY A 695 8.77 -6.62 -1.77
C GLY A 695 10.00 -7.52 -1.85
N HIS A 696 11.18 -6.89 -1.96
CA HIS A 696 12.45 -7.61 -1.93
C HIS A 696 12.59 -8.36 -0.59
N GLY A 697 12.97 -9.64 -0.64
CA GLY A 697 13.18 -10.47 0.54
C GLY A 697 11.92 -10.91 1.28
N GLN A 698 10.72 -10.56 0.78
CA GLN A 698 9.45 -10.86 1.45
C GLN A 698 9.19 -12.37 1.57
N VAL A 699 9.51 -13.14 0.53
CA VAL A 699 9.32 -14.61 0.50
C VAL A 699 10.36 -15.29 1.38
N GLU A 700 11.60 -14.80 1.31
CA GLU A 700 12.74 -15.33 2.07
C GLU A 700 12.70 -14.95 3.55
N GLY A 701 11.92 -13.93 3.93
CA GLY A 701 11.76 -13.47 5.30
C GLY A 701 12.89 -12.58 5.80
N TYR A 702 13.57 -11.86 4.90
CA TYR A 702 14.64 -10.94 5.24
C TYR A 702 14.15 -9.75 6.07
N THR A 703 14.95 -9.34 7.04
CA THR A 703 14.61 -8.28 8.00
C THR A 703 15.31 -6.97 7.70
N GLU A 704 16.38 -6.98 6.91
CA GLU A 704 17.06 -5.76 6.47
C GLU A 704 16.21 -4.97 5.47
N LYS A 705 16.04 -3.67 5.76
CA LYS A 705 15.45 -2.71 4.82
C LYS A 705 16.58 -2.09 4.01
N TYR A 706 16.43 -2.11 2.69
CA TYR A 706 17.44 -1.58 1.77
C TYR A 706 17.02 -0.19 1.28
N GLY A 707 17.79 0.82 1.65
CA GLY A 707 17.70 2.15 1.04
C GLY A 707 18.20 2.15 -0.41
N MET A 708 17.95 3.24 -1.13
CA MET A 708 18.28 3.39 -2.56
C MET A 708 19.80 3.44 -2.84
N GLU A 709 20.63 3.56 -1.81
CA GLU A 709 22.10 3.58 -1.83
C GLU A 709 22.76 2.21 -1.67
N TYR A 710 22.01 1.17 -1.30
CA TYR A 710 22.61 -0.11 -0.93
C TYR A 710 23.17 -0.83 -2.16
N ARG A 711 24.40 -1.35 -2.02
CA ARG A 711 25.08 -2.17 -3.05
C ARG A 711 25.01 -3.66 -2.77
N ARG A 712 24.84 -4.02 -1.50
CA ARG A 712 24.86 -5.39 -0.97
C ARG A 712 24.03 -5.44 0.31
N ALA A 713 23.72 -6.65 0.76
CA ALA A 713 23.19 -6.82 2.11
C ALA A 713 24.33 -6.59 3.12
N TYR A 714 24.04 -5.90 4.23
CA TYR A 714 24.99 -5.78 5.34
C TYR A 714 24.74 -6.84 6.41
N LYS A 715 23.51 -7.34 6.50
CA LYS A 715 23.19 -8.51 7.30
C LYS A 715 23.39 -9.78 6.47
N ASP A 716 24.08 -10.75 7.06
CA ASP A 716 24.17 -12.11 6.54
C ASP A 716 22.91 -12.88 6.95
N GLU A 717 21.86 -12.77 6.13
CA GLU A 717 20.57 -13.42 6.37
C GLU A 717 20.38 -14.64 5.46
N THR A 718 20.10 -15.79 6.07
CA THR A 718 19.68 -17.00 5.33
C THR A 718 18.15 -17.03 5.18
N PRO A 719 17.59 -17.48 4.04
CA PRO A 719 16.15 -17.62 3.87
C PRO A 719 15.51 -18.48 4.97
N ASP A 720 14.37 -18.02 5.49
CA ASP A 720 13.57 -18.75 6.47
C ASP A 720 12.83 -19.90 5.78
N SER A 721 13.33 -21.14 5.92
CA SER A 721 12.78 -22.30 5.21
C SER A 721 11.32 -22.56 5.53
N TRP A 722 10.88 -22.28 6.76
CA TRP A 722 9.48 -22.45 7.15
C TRP A 722 8.58 -21.42 6.47
N LEU A 723 9.03 -20.16 6.42
CA LEU A 723 8.28 -19.11 5.74
C LEU A 723 8.15 -19.41 4.23
N VAL A 724 9.24 -19.86 3.60
CA VAL A 724 9.25 -20.24 2.17
C VAL A 724 8.30 -21.42 1.91
N GLU A 725 8.39 -22.50 2.70
CA GLU A 725 7.51 -23.67 2.56
C GLU A 725 6.02 -23.31 2.74
N ARG A 726 5.70 -22.43 3.70
CA ARG A 726 4.33 -21.93 3.86
C ARG A 726 3.84 -21.14 2.66
N HIS A 727 4.68 -20.31 2.03
CA HIS A 727 4.31 -19.63 0.78
C HIS A 727 4.02 -20.63 -0.35
N GLU A 728 4.86 -21.66 -0.48
CA GLU A 728 4.69 -22.73 -1.47
C GLU A 728 3.36 -23.47 -1.31
N ARG A 729 2.96 -23.74 -0.07
CA ARG A 729 1.70 -24.44 0.24
C ARG A 729 0.47 -23.53 0.17
N GLU A 730 0.56 -22.30 0.65
CA GLU A 730 -0.62 -21.47 0.95
C GLU A 730 -0.82 -20.32 -0.05
N ILE A 731 0.25 -19.74 -0.63
CA ILE A 731 0.16 -18.51 -1.43
C ILE A 731 0.39 -18.77 -2.92
N PHE A 732 1.46 -19.46 -3.31
CA PHE A 732 1.80 -19.65 -4.72
C PHE A 732 0.72 -20.38 -5.54
N PRO A 733 -0.05 -21.35 -5.00
CA PRO A 733 -1.18 -21.92 -5.71
C PRO A 733 -2.25 -20.88 -6.07
N LEU A 734 -2.47 -19.87 -5.22
CA LEU A 734 -3.41 -18.78 -5.46
C LEU A 734 -2.88 -17.80 -6.51
N LEU A 735 -1.58 -17.49 -6.49
CA LEU A 735 -0.93 -16.65 -7.51
C LEU A 735 -1.04 -17.29 -8.90
N LYS A 736 -0.87 -18.61 -9.01
CA LYS A 736 -1.07 -19.33 -10.28
C LYS A 736 -2.51 -19.29 -10.80
N LYS A 737 -3.48 -19.08 -9.89
CA LYS A 737 -4.89 -18.86 -10.21
C LYS A 737 -5.29 -17.38 -10.21
N ARG A 738 -4.35 -16.45 -10.38
CA ARG A 738 -4.60 -14.99 -10.36
C ARG A 738 -5.76 -14.56 -11.26
N TYR A 739 -5.97 -15.23 -12.39
CA TYR A 739 -7.08 -14.95 -13.31
C TYR A 739 -8.47 -15.00 -12.65
N LEU A 740 -8.68 -15.85 -11.62
CA LEU A 740 -9.94 -15.93 -10.87
C LEU A 740 -10.23 -14.69 -10.01
N PHE A 741 -9.17 -14.00 -9.61
CA PHE A 741 -9.23 -12.97 -8.58
C PHE A 741 -8.98 -11.56 -9.14
N SER A 742 -8.47 -11.44 -10.37
CA SER A 742 -7.92 -10.18 -10.90
C SER A 742 -8.98 -9.16 -11.31
N GLY A 743 -10.11 -9.65 -11.83
CA GLY A 743 -11.22 -8.83 -12.29
C GLY A 743 -12.20 -8.47 -11.17
N VAL A 744 -13.18 -7.64 -11.53
CA VAL A 744 -14.23 -7.14 -10.63
C VAL A 744 -15.65 -7.56 -11.05
N ASP A 745 -15.79 -8.18 -12.22
CA ASP A 745 -17.09 -8.50 -12.83
C ASP A 745 -17.90 -9.46 -11.93
N ASP A 746 -17.22 -10.47 -11.37
CA ASP A 746 -17.78 -11.45 -10.45
C ASP A 746 -17.42 -11.17 -8.98
N PHE A 747 -16.76 -10.04 -8.69
CA PHE A 747 -16.35 -9.69 -7.33
C PHE A 747 -17.55 -9.23 -6.49
N LEU A 748 -17.80 -9.93 -5.39
CA LEU A 748 -18.86 -9.62 -4.44
C LEU A 748 -18.29 -9.66 -3.02
N LEU A 749 -18.30 -8.50 -2.35
CA LEU A 749 -18.02 -8.39 -0.91
C LEU A 749 -19.28 -8.72 -0.11
N PHE A 750 -19.14 -9.45 0.99
CA PHE A 750 -20.22 -9.81 1.92
C PHE A 750 -19.96 -9.26 3.32
N ASP A 751 -21.05 -8.95 4.02
CA ASP A 751 -21.02 -8.73 5.47
C ASP A 751 -21.08 -10.08 6.19
N PHE A 752 -20.15 -10.29 7.13
CA PHE A 752 -20.13 -11.47 7.98
C PHE A 752 -20.97 -11.20 9.22
N VAL A 753 -22.16 -11.77 9.27
CA VAL A 753 -23.15 -11.45 10.30
C VAL A 753 -23.08 -12.49 11.42
N LYS A 754 -22.81 -12.04 12.64
CA LYS A 754 -22.79 -12.87 13.85
C LYS A 754 -24.21 -13.27 14.27
N ALA A 755 -24.31 -14.21 15.22
CA ALA A 755 -25.60 -14.66 15.77
C ALA A 755 -26.42 -13.53 16.44
N ASP A 756 -25.78 -12.46 16.89
CA ASP A 756 -26.42 -11.25 17.47
C ASP A 756 -26.94 -10.26 16.41
N GLY A 757 -26.75 -10.55 15.12
CA GLY A 757 -27.15 -9.71 14.00
C GLY A 757 -26.16 -8.57 13.67
N GLN A 758 -25.08 -8.41 14.42
CA GLN A 758 -24.04 -7.42 14.13
C GLN A 758 -23.09 -7.93 13.04
N VAL A 759 -22.60 -7.00 12.21
CA VAL A 759 -21.52 -7.28 11.27
C VAL A 759 -20.21 -7.37 12.04
N ASP A 760 -19.46 -8.44 11.82
CA ASP A 760 -18.10 -8.57 12.27
C ASP A 760 -17.17 -7.87 11.27
N GLU A 761 -16.69 -6.69 11.64
CA GLU A 761 -15.81 -5.89 10.78
C GLU A 761 -14.37 -6.42 10.74
N ASP A 762 -14.02 -7.42 11.55
CA ASP A 762 -12.70 -8.07 11.50
C ASP A 762 -12.63 -9.17 10.44
N VAL A 763 -13.78 -9.62 9.92
CA VAL A 763 -13.85 -10.67 8.90
C VAL A 763 -13.98 -10.07 7.51
N PHE A 764 -13.06 -10.42 6.61
CA PHE A 764 -13.17 -10.17 5.17
C PHE A 764 -13.80 -11.40 4.50
N ALA A 765 -14.90 -11.19 3.77
CA ALA A 765 -15.64 -12.25 3.11
C ALA A 765 -16.03 -11.81 1.69
N TYR A 766 -15.55 -12.49 0.67
CA TYR A 766 -15.86 -12.15 -0.73
C TYR A 766 -15.78 -13.33 -1.66
N SER A 767 -16.54 -13.28 -2.75
CA SER A 767 -16.42 -14.21 -3.87
C SER A 767 -15.86 -13.51 -5.11
N ASN A 768 -15.20 -14.27 -5.97
CA ASN A 768 -14.83 -13.82 -7.32
C ASN A 768 -14.85 -15.02 -8.29
N GLY A 769 -14.65 -14.79 -9.58
CA GLY A 769 -14.65 -15.86 -10.57
C GLY A 769 -14.23 -15.43 -11.97
N SER A 770 -14.04 -16.42 -12.81
CA SER A 770 -13.75 -16.24 -14.24
C SER A 770 -14.13 -17.49 -15.03
N GLY A 771 -14.74 -17.34 -16.20
CA GLY A 771 -15.01 -18.46 -17.12
C GLY A 771 -15.86 -19.61 -16.56
N GLY A 772 -16.65 -19.37 -15.51
CA GLY A 772 -17.46 -20.37 -14.81
C GLY A 772 -16.83 -20.93 -13.53
N GLU A 773 -15.51 -20.80 -13.35
CA GLU A 773 -14.85 -21.11 -12.08
C GLU A 773 -15.14 -20.00 -11.04
N LYS A 774 -15.39 -20.41 -9.80
CA LYS A 774 -15.71 -19.52 -8.68
C LYS A 774 -14.79 -19.79 -7.49
N ALA A 775 -14.52 -18.74 -6.73
CA ALA A 775 -13.79 -18.79 -5.47
C ALA A 775 -14.54 -18.03 -4.38
N LEU A 776 -14.42 -18.49 -3.14
CA LEU A 776 -14.93 -17.83 -1.95
C LEU A 776 -13.81 -17.70 -0.92
N VAL A 777 -13.54 -16.48 -0.46
CA VAL A 777 -12.49 -16.17 0.50
C VAL A 777 -13.11 -15.66 1.79
N LEU A 778 -12.65 -16.22 2.90
CA LEU A 778 -13.00 -15.83 4.25
C LEU A 778 -11.71 -15.63 5.04
N PHE A 779 -11.55 -14.49 5.70
CA PHE A 779 -10.37 -14.22 6.52
C PHE A 779 -10.75 -13.40 7.74
N ASN A 780 -10.44 -13.92 8.93
CA ASN A 780 -10.58 -13.20 10.19
C ASN A 780 -9.27 -12.47 10.53
N ASN A 781 -9.19 -11.15 10.37
CA ASN A 781 -7.98 -10.37 10.69
C ASN A 781 -7.95 -9.90 12.16
N ALA A 782 -8.41 -10.74 13.07
CA ALA A 782 -8.33 -10.54 14.51
C ALA A 782 -7.86 -11.81 15.22
N TRP A 783 -7.37 -11.64 16.45
CA TRP A 783 -6.95 -12.76 17.30
C TRP A 783 -8.14 -13.58 17.83
N ALA A 784 -9.28 -12.94 18.06
CA ALA A 784 -10.45 -13.61 18.61
C ALA A 784 -11.11 -14.52 17.56
N ARG A 785 -11.53 -15.71 17.99
CA ARG A 785 -12.40 -16.57 17.19
C ARG A 785 -13.75 -15.89 16.94
N THR A 786 -14.30 -16.10 15.75
CA THR A 786 -15.63 -15.62 15.37
C THR A 786 -16.43 -16.68 14.60
N ALA A 787 -17.75 -16.54 14.60
CA ALA A 787 -18.69 -17.41 13.92
C ALA A 787 -19.90 -16.62 13.44
N GLY A 788 -20.34 -16.88 12.22
CA GLY A 788 -21.36 -16.08 11.55
C GLY A 788 -21.73 -16.62 10.19
N ARG A 789 -22.59 -15.89 9.47
CA ARG A 789 -23.08 -16.26 8.14
C ARG A 789 -22.86 -15.15 7.12
N ILE A 790 -22.66 -15.55 5.87
CA ILE A 790 -22.69 -14.67 4.70
C ILE A 790 -23.86 -15.06 3.80
N SER A 791 -24.62 -14.08 3.30
CA SER A 791 -25.87 -14.35 2.58
C SER A 791 -26.06 -13.47 1.35
N VAL A 792 -25.98 -12.15 1.51
CA VAL A 792 -26.19 -11.15 0.45
C VAL A 792 -25.00 -10.22 0.39
N SER A 793 -24.57 -9.87 -0.81
CA SER A 793 -23.46 -8.95 -1.01
C SER A 793 -23.77 -7.56 -0.47
N CYS A 794 -22.73 -6.84 -0.08
CA CYS A 794 -22.79 -5.40 0.08
C CYS A 794 -23.21 -4.73 -1.25
N PRO A 795 -23.80 -3.52 -1.21
CA PRO A 795 -24.18 -2.78 -2.42
C PRO A 795 -22.98 -2.52 -3.32
N TYR A 796 -23.22 -2.48 -4.62
CA TYR A 796 -22.25 -2.00 -5.59
C TYR A 796 -22.94 -1.40 -6.81
N VAL A 797 -22.22 -0.53 -7.52
CA VAL A 797 -22.70 0.05 -8.77
C VAL A 797 -22.47 -0.90 -9.95
N ARG A 798 -23.52 -1.15 -10.71
CA ARG A 798 -23.47 -1.71 -12.05
C ARG A 798 -23.68 -0.60 -13.08
N LYS A 799 -22.78 -0.53 -14.06
CA LYS A 799 -22.89 0.35 -15.23
C LYS A 799 -23.80 -0.29 -16.27
N LYS A 800 -24.82 0.45 -16.72
CA LYS A 800 -25.68 0.07 -17.84
C LYS A 800 -25.03 0.46 -19.17
N PRO A 801 -25.41 -0.19 -20.29
CA PRO A 801 -24.88 0.16 -21.62
C PRO A 801 -25.15 1.62 -22.05
N ASP A 802 -26.16 2.26 -21.47
CA ASP A 802 -26.51 3.67 -21.72
C ASP A 802 -25.71 4.67 -20.85
N GLY A 803 -24.76 4.18 -20.04
CA GLY A 803 -23.96 4.98 -19.12
C GLY A 803 -24.61 5.23 -17.75
N GLY A 804 -25.86 4.78 -17.53
CA GLY A 804 -26.53 4.87 -16.24
C GLY A 804 -25.90 3.99 -15.17
N LYS A 805 -25.92 4.44 -13.91
CA LYS A 805 -25.45 3.67 -12.74
C LYS A 805 -26.66 3.16 -11.93
N GLU A 806 -26.67 1.89 -11.58
CA GLU A 806 -27.68 1.29 -10.71
C GLU A 806 -27.01 0.54 -9.56
N GLN A 807 -27.55 0.68 -8.35
CA GLN A 807 -27.11 -0.06 -7.18
C GLN A 807 -27.68 -1.49 -7.23
N GLU A 808 -26.82 -2.49 -7.14
CA GLU A 808 -27.18 -3.90 -7.18
C GLU A 808 -26.69 -4.62 -5.92
N ARG A 809 -27.41 -5.68 -5.52
CA ARG A 809 -26.97 -6.68 -4.54
C ARG A 809 -27.25 -8.06 -5.10
N ARG A 810 -26.38 -9.03 -4.82
CA ARG A 810 -26.57 -10.44 -5.21
C ARG A 810 -26.54 -11.35 -4.00
N SER A 811 -27.34 -12.41 -4.04
CA SER A 811 -27.23 -13.47 -3.05
C SER A 811 -25.96 -14.28 -3.27
N LEU A 812 -25.48 -14.95 -2.22
CA LEU A 812 -24.33 -15.86 -2.31
C LEU A 812 -24.55 -16.97 -3.35
N VAL A 813 -25.77 -17.50 -3.43
CA VAL A 813 -26.18 -18.51 -4.43
C VAL A 813 -26.00 -17.98 -5.85
N GLN A 814 -26.43 -16.74 -6.11
CA GLN A 814 -26.22 -16.08 -7.41
C GLN A 814 -24.73 -15.83 -7.69
N GLY A 815 -23.98 -15.35 -6.70
CA GLY A 815 -22.55 -15.08 -6.83
C GLY A 815 -21.71 -16.31 -7.15
N LEU A 816 -22.07 -17.45 -6.55
CA LEU A 816 -21.41 -18.74 -6.76
C LEU A 816 -21.99 -19.55 -7.93
N GLY A 817 -23.01 -19.03 -8.64
CA GLY A 817 -23.61 -19.71 -9.79
C GLY A 817 -24.40 -20.98 -9.43
N LEU A 818 -24.94 -21.06 -8.22
CA LEU A 818 -25.67 -22.22 -7.70
C LEU A 818 -27.17 -22.10 -8.03
N THR A 819 -27.89 -23.22 -8.15
CA THR A 819 -29.36 -23.18 -8.31
C THR A 819 -30.08 -23.00 -6.97
N GLY A 820 -29.51 -23.51 -5.87
CA GLY A 820 -30.17 -23.46 -4.56
C GLY A 820 -31.46 -24.28 -4.52
N ALA A 821 -31.54 -25.32 -5.35
CA ALA A 821 -32.69 -26.22 -5.43
C ALA A 821 -32.66 -27.28 -4.32
N ASP A 822 -33.82 -27.85 -4.04
CA ASP A 822 -33.96 -28.97 -3.11
C ASP A 822 -33.30 -30.24 -3.66
N GLY A 823 -32.80 -31.11 -2.77
CA GLY A 823 -32.04 -32.31 -3.14
C GLY A 823 -30.70 -32.02 -3.83
N ARG A 824 -30.11 -30.83 -3.61
CA ARG A 824 -28.79 -30.46 -4.13
C ARG A 824 -27.86 -29.98 -3.02
N PHE A 825 -26.57 -30.20 -3.23
CA PHE A 825 -25.53 -29.96 -2.26
C PHE A 825 -24.41 -29.11 -2.87
N LEU A 826 -24.08 -28.02 -2.18
CA LEU A 826 -22.89 -27.23 -2.43
C LEU A 826 -21.67 -28.05 -2.02
N VAL A 827 -20.76 -28.24 -2.97
CA VAL A 827 -19.48 -28.91 -2.79
C VAL A 827 -18.38 -27.91 -3.05
N MET A 828 -17.44 -27.80 -2.12
CA MET A 828 -16.32 -26.85 -2.21
C MET A 828 -15.08 -27.42 -1.54
N ARG A 829 -13.90 -27.15 -2.10
CA ARG A 829 -12.61 -27.59 -1.55
C ARG A 829 -11.87 -26.42 -0.92
N GLU A 830 -11.48 -26.55 0.33
CA GLU A 830 -10.66 -25.53 1.01
C GLU A 830 -9.19 -25.72 0.62
N GLN A 831 -8.55 -24.66 0.13
CA GLN A 831 -7.25 -24.72 -0.54
C GLN A 831 -6.11 -25.11 0.40
N ARG A 832 -6.12 -24.65 1.65
CA ARG A 832 -5.01 -24.87 2.60
C ARG A 832 -5.00 -26.28 3.19
N SER A 833 -6.16 -26.76 3.60
CA SER A 833 -6.35 -28.07 4.22
C SER A 833 -6.55 -29.19 3.19
N GLY A 834 -6.96 -28.84 1.96
CA GLY A 834 -7.32 -29.80 0.91
C GLY A 834 -8.64 -30.54 1.17
N LEU A 835 -9.37 -30.20 2.22
CA LEU A 835 -10.61 -30.86 2.61
C LEU A 835 -11.79 -30.38 1.75
N TRP A 836 -12.67 -31.31 1.42
CA TRP A 836 -13.96 -31.08 0.76
C TRP A 836 -15.06 -30.85 1.80
N TYR A 837 -15.86 -29.81 1.58
CA TYR A 837 -16.97 -29.44 2.44
C TYR A 837 -18.28 -29.54 1.67
N LEU A 838 -19.31 -30.05 2.35
CA LEU A 838 -20.67 -30.17 1.81
C LEU A 838 -21.64 -29.30 2.60
N ARG A 839 -22.57 -28.64 1.92
CA ARG A 839 -23.69 -27.91 2.52
C ARG A 839 -24.95 -28.17 1.70
N CYS A 840 -26.10 -28.23 2.35
CA CYS A 840 -27.38 -28.24 1.64
C CYS A 840 -27.55 -26.93 0.85
N SER A 841 -27.72 -27.02 -0.48
CA SER A 841 -27.84 -25.83 -1.34
C SER A 841 -29.07 -24.99 -0.99
N GLN A 842 -30.16 -25.64 -0.57
CA GLN A 842 -31.37 -24.96 -0.13
C GLN A 842 -31.13 -24.18 1.18
N ASP A 843 -30.36 -24.73 2.12
CA ASP A 843 -29.97 -24.01 3.35
C ASP A 843 -29.13 -22.78 3.04
N VAL A 844 -28.15 -22.91 2.13
CA VAL A 844 -27.32 -21.79 1.68
C VAL A 844 -28.17 -20.69 1.02
N ARG A 845 -29.19 -21.06 0.26
CA ARG A 845 -30.14 -20.11 -0.35
C ARG A 845 -30.98 -19.36 0.68
N ASN A 846 -31.49 -20.06 1.69
CA ASN A 846 -32.47 -19.50 2.63
C ASN A 846 -31.79 -18.75 3.79
N HIS A 847 -30.65 -19.26 4.26
CA HIS A 847 -29.99 -18.78 5.48
C HIS A 847 -28.55 -18.30 5.23
N GLY A 848 -28.03 -18.39 4.01
CA GLY A 848 -26.63 -18.08 3.70
C GLY A 848 -25.67 -19.22 4.11
N LEU A 849 -24.36 -19.01 3.96
CA LEU A 849 -23.33 -19.96 4.36
C LEU A 849 -22.79 -19.62 5.76
N PHE A 850 -22.85 -20.59 6.68
CA PHE A 850 -22.19 -20.49 7.97
C PHE A 850 -20.71 -20.82 7.88
N ALA A 851 -19.88 -20.01 8.53
CA ALA A 851 -18.48 -20.27 8.74
C ALA A 851 -18.05 -19.91 10.15
N MET A 852 -16.98 -20.57 10.59
CA MET A 852 -16.35 -20.37 11.87
C MET A 852 -14.85 -20.23 11.62
N LEU A 853 -14.29 -19.14 12.13
CA LEU A 853 -12.92 -18.73 11.86
C LEU A 853 -12.20 -18.54 13.20
N GLU A 854 -11.14 -19.31 13.39
CA GLU A 854 -10.17 -19.07 14.46
C GLU A 854 -9.41 -17.75 14.22
N GLY A 855 -8.63 -17.31 15.21
CA GLY A 855 -7.86 -16.06 15.09
C GLY A 855 -6.89 -16.10 13.92
N PHE A 856 -6.87 -15.06 13.08
CA PHE A 856 -6.06 -14.98 11.86
C PHE A 856 -6.29 -16.11 10.85
N GLN A 857 -7.36 -16.90 10.99
CA GLN A 857 -7.65 -17.98 10.05
C GLN A 857 -8.15 -17.43 8.72
N CYS A 858 -7.55 -17.92 7.63
CA CYS A 858 -8.07 -17.78 6.28
C CYS A 858 -8.59 -19.13 5.77
N GLN A 859 -9.73 -19.10 5.07
CA GLN A 859 -10.30 -20.21 4.32
C GLN A 859 -10.55 -19.74 2.90
N VAL A 860 -9.92 -20.40 1.92
CA VAL A 860 -10.12 -20.12 0.50
C VAL A 860 -10.75 -21.35 -0.14
N PHE A 861 -12.03 -21.24 -0.48
CA PHE A 861 -12.76 -22.29 -1.16
C PHE A 861 -12.63 -22.15 -2.67
N LEU A 862 -12.21 -23.23 -3.31
CA LEU A 862 -12.07 -23.42 -4.74
C LEU A 862 -12.92 -24.63 -5.18
N ASP A 863 -12.92 -24.91 -6.48
CA ASP A 863 -13.61 -26.08 -7.07
C ASP A 863 -15.10 -26.15 -6.68
N ILE A 864 -15.73 -24.97 -6.59
CA ILE A 864 -17.10 -24.79 -6.10
C ILE A 864 -18.09 -25.25 -7.17
N HIS A 865 -18.96 -26.18 -6.81
CA HIS A 865 -20.02 -26.67 -7.69
C HIS A 865 -21.20 -27.23 -6.89
N GLU A 866 -22.30 -27.54 -7.59
CA GLU A 866 -23.52 -28.08 -7.01
C GLU A 866 -23.75 -29.52 -7.50
N ALA A 867 -23.82 -30.48 -6.57
CA ALA A 867 -24.13 -31.88 -6.84
C ALA A 867 -25.62 -32.15 -6.57
N ALA A 868 -26.27 -32.94 -7.44
CA ALA A 868 -27.61 -33.44 -7.16
C ALA A 868 -27.52 -34.74 -6.36
N ASP A 869 -28.48 -34.96 -5.46
CA ASP A 869 -28.55 -36.22 -4.74
C ASP A 869 -28.76 -37.41 -5.68
N ASP A 870 -28.29 -38.57 -5.26
CA ASP A 870 -28.53 -39.82 -5.99
C ASP A 870 -29.82 -40.50 -5.50
N LYS A 871 -30.19 -41.61 -6.16
CA LYS A 871 -31.41 -42.37 -5.78
C LYS A 871 -31.34 -42.98 -4.38
N LEU A 872 -30.15 -43.13 -3.82
CA LEU A 872 -29.90 -43.72 -2.51
C LEU A 872 -29.84 -42.66 -1.40
N GLY A 873 -29.86 -41.36 -1.75
CA GLY A 873 -29.74 -40.27 -0.79
C GLY A 873 -28.32 -40.13 -0.22
N THR A 874 -27.30 -40.61 -0.94
CA THR A 874 -25.92 -40.69 -0.42
C THR A 874 -25.36 -39.31 -0.09
N TRP A 875 -25.70 -38.28 -0.89
CA TRP A 875 -25.21 -36.93 -0.64
C TRP A 875 -25.87 -36.29 0.57
N ALA A 876 -27.18 -36.50 0.75
CA ALA A 876 -27.90 -36.06 1.95
C ALA A 876 -27.31 -36.68 3.21
N ALA A 877 -27.17 -38.01 3.22
CA ALA A 877 -26.63 -38.75 4.36
C ALA A 877 -25.17 -38.36 4.66
N LEU A 878 -24.34 -38.13 3.64
CA LEU A 878 -22.98 -37.62 3.86
C LEU A 878 -23.00 -36.20 4.45
N CYS A 879 -23.81 -35.30 3.90
CA CYS A 879 -23.92 -33.93 4.37
C CYS A 879 -24.35 -33.86 5.85
N GLU A 880 -25.34 -34.66 6.23
CA GLU A 880 -25.80 -34.78 7.62
C GLU A 880 -24.72 -35.36 8.53
N ARG A 881 -24.05 -36.44 8.12
CA ARG A 881 -22.99 -37.09 8.90
C ARG A 881 -21.79 -36.17 9.17
N GLN A 882 -21.41 -35.38 8.17
CA GLN A 882 -20.29 -34.47 8.33
C GLN A 882 -20.63 -33.28 9.21
N ASP A 883 -21.90 -32.85 9.24
CA ASP A 883 -22.38 -31.71 10.03
C ASP A 883 -21.43 -30.51 9.94
N GLY A 884 -21.12 -30.13 8.71
CA GLY A 884 -20.24 -29.01 8.42
C GLY A 884 -18.74 -29.31 8.39
N ARG A 885 -18.29 -30.49 8.84
CA ARG A 885 -16.88 -30.92 8.80
C ARG A 885 -16.42 -31.26 7.38
N GLY A 886 -15.11 -31.15 7.14
CA GLY A 886 -14.49 -31.45 5.85
C GLY A 886 -14.02 -32.90 5.75
N VAL A 887 -13.99 -33.44 4.53
CA VAL A 887 -13.48 -34.80 4.21
C VAL A 887 -12.28 -34.71 3.26
N SER A 888 -11.26 -35.54 3.46
CA SER A 888 -10.05 -35.51 2.63
C SER A 888 -10.27 -36.08 1.22
N ASP A 889 -11.12 -37.10 1.11
CA ASP A 889 -11.48 -37.73 -0.15
C ASP A 889 -13.02 -37.83 -0.24
N LEU A 890 -13.59 -36.97 -1.09
CA LEU A 890 -15.04 -36.90 -1.30
C LEU A 890 -15.58 -38.21 -1.89
N THR A 891 -14.84 -38.85 -2.79
CA THR A 891 -15.28 -40.09 -3.45
C THR A 891 -15.31 -41.24 -2.44
N ALA A 892 -14.26 -41.36 -1.63
CA ALA A 892 -14.20 -42.36 -0.57
C ALA A 892 -15.29 -42.15 0.48
N ALA A 893 -15.56 -40.89 0.86
CA ALA A 893 -16.59 -40.56 1.85
C ALA A 893 -18.01 -40.86 1.34
N LEU A 894 -18.32 -40.56 0.08
CA LEU A 894 -19.59 -40.94 -0.55
C LEU A 894 -19.73 -42.47 -0.63
N GLN A 895 -18.66 -43.17 -1.00
CA GLN A 895 -18.66 -44.63 -1.03
C GLN A 895 -18.89 -45.23 0.37
N ASP A 896 -18.33 -44.64 1.42
CA ASP A 896 -18.51 -45.07 2.81
C ASP A 896 -19.96 -44.94 3.30
N VAL A 897 -20.70 -43.96 2.77
CA VAL A 897 -22.14 -43.82 3.01
C VAL A 897 -22.92 -44.83 2.17
N ALA A 898 -22.65 -44.91 0.87
CA ALA A 898 -23.37 -45.79 -0.06
C ALA A 898 -23.24 -47.28 0.33
N LEU A 899 -22.07 -47.69 0.83
CA LEU A 899 -21.76 -49.07 1.22
C LEU A 899 -21.69 -49.26 2.74
N GLU A 900 -22.27 -48.36 3.54
CA GLU A 900 -22.15 -48.37 5.00
C GLU A 900 -22.51 -49.74 5.61
N GLY A 901 -23.68 -50.28 5.25
CA GLY A 901 -24.10 -51.59 5.75
C GLY A 901 -23.09 -52.69 5.41
N LEU A 902 -22.59 -52.71 4.16
CA LEU A 902 -21.58 -53.66 3.71
C LEU A 902 -20.27 -53.50 4.49
N TYR A 903 -19.80 -52.26 4.68
CA TYR A 903 -18.54 -51.96 5.36
C TYR A 903 -18.60 -52.21 6.87
N SER A 904 -19.72 -51.93 7.52
CA SER A 904 -19.95 -52.33 8.91
C SER A 904 -19.94 -53.84 9.06
N GLY A 905 -20.62 -54.56 8.16
CA GLY A 905 -20.58 -56.03 8.15
C GLY A 905 -19.18 -56.58 7.89
N TRP A 906 -18.45 -55.99 6.94
CA TRP A 906 -17.08 -56.38 6.61
C TRP A 906 -16.13 -56.13 7.79
N SER A 907 -16.24 -54.97 8.44
CA SER A 907 -15.39 -54.58 9.57
C SER A 907 -15.72 -55.34 10.84
N ALA A 908 -16.96 -55.81 11.02
CA ALA A 908 -17.29 -56.72 12.13
C ALA A 908 -16.54 -58.06 12.02
N VAL A 909 -16.20 -58.47 10.79
CA VAL A 909 -15.50 -59.74 10.51
C VAL A 909 -14.00 -59.52 10.39
N PHE A 910 -13.57 -58.53 9.62
CA PHE A 910 -12.17 -58.28 9.23
C PHE A 910 -11.66 -56.90 9.68
N GLY A 911 -12.16 -56.39 10.80
CA GLY A 911 -11.82 -55.10 11.38
C GLY A 911 -10.55 -55.08 12.23
N LYS A 912 -10.44 -54.06 13.10
CA LYS A 912 -9.29 -53.85 13.99
C LYS A 912 -9.00 -55.06 14.87
N GLU A 913 -10.03 -55.67 15.42
CA GLU A 913 -9.94 -56.79 16.36
C GLU A 913 -9.34 -58.02 15.68
N TYR A 914 -9.72 -58.28 14.43
CA TYR A 914 -9.17 -59.36 13.60
C TYR A 914 -7.66 -59.21 13.45
N PHE A 915 -7.17 -58.03 13.04
CA PHE A 915 -5.74 -57.78 12.88
C PHE A 915 -4.98 -57.74 14.22
N THR A 916 -5.59 -57.19 15.27
CA THR A 916 -5.00 -57.18 16.63
C THR A 916 -4.80 -58.60 17.17
N ALA A 917 -5.79 -59.47 16.95
CA ALA A 917 -5.75 -60.87 17.37
C ALA A 917 -4.69 -61.67 16.58
N ILE A 918 -4.54 -61.41 15.28
CA ILE A 918 -3.48 -62.00 14.45
C ILE A 918 -2.08 -61.56 14.91
N GLN A 919 -1.89 -60.26 15.17
CA GLN A 919 -0.63 -59.75 15.72
C GLN A 919 -0.31 -60.33 17.11
N SER A 920 -1.32 -60.51 17.95
CA SER A 920 -1.17 -61.08 19.29
C SER A 920 -0.80 -62.56 19.23
N ALA A 921 -1.43 -63.33 18.34
CA ALA A 921 -1.08 -64.72 18.07
C ALA A 921 0.35 -64.86 17.52
N PHE A 922 0.74 -63.96 16.61
CA PHE A 922 2.10 -63.91 16.08
C PHE A 922 3.14 -63.56 17.15
N LYS A 923 2.89 -62.53 17.96
CA LYS A 923 3.77 -62.15 19.08
C LYS A 923 3.92 -63.28 20.09
N ALA A 924 2.82 -63.90 20.52
CA ALA A 924 2.82 -65.05 21.44
C ALA A 924 3.57 -66.27 20.88
N HIS A 925 3.52 -66.46 19.56
CA HIS A 925 4.30 -67.49 18.88
C HIS A 925 5.81 -67.17 18.90
N VAL A 926 6.20 -65.92 18.63
CA VAL A 926 7.61 -65.48 18.71
C VAL A 926 8.16 -65.59 20.14
N THR A 927 7.37 -65.27 21.18
CA THR A 927 7.80 -65.45 22.59
C THR A 927 7.92 -66.93 22.97
N LYS A 928 6.99 -67.80 22.55
CA LYS A 928 7.09 -69.27 22.77
C LYS A 928 8.26 -69.91 22.01
N LYS A 929 8.68 -69.33 20.88
CA LYS A 929 9.86 -69.76 20.12
C LYS A 929 11.16 -69.56 20.92
N GLN A 930 11.19 -68.63 21.87
CA GLN A 930 12.31 -68.42 22.79
C GLN A 930 12.32 -69.41 23.97
N SER A 931 11.24 -70.17 24.23
CA SER A 931 11.13 -71.11 25.36
C SER A 931 11.14 -72.60 25.01
N GLY A 932 11.40 -72.98 23.76
CA GLY A 932 11.74 -74.38 23.38
C GLY A 932 10.58 -75.38 23.22
N ALA A 933 9.33 -74.93 23.17
CA ALA A 933 8.13 -75.77 23.00
C ALA A 933 7.88 -76.19 21.51
N PRO A 934 7.05 -77.22 21.21
CA PRO A 934 6.92 -77.79 19.87
C PRO A 934 6.37 -76.80 18.81
N LYS A 935 6.82 -77.01 17.56
CA LYS A 935 6.65 -76.13 16.39
C LYS A 935 5.23 -76.20 15.79
N LYS A 936 4.35 -75.24 16.13
CA LYS A 936 3.19 -74.87 15.29
C LYS A 936 3.40 -73.46 14.77
N SER A 937 3.11 -73.17 13.50
CA SER A 937 3.26 -71.81 12.94
C SER A 937 2.30 -70.82 13.63
N ALA A 938 2.65 -69.53 13.64
CA ALA A 938 1.76 -68.47 14.15
C ALA A 938 0.36 -68.49 13.50
N ALA A 939 0.28 -68.81 12.20
CA ALA A 939 -0.97 -68.95 11.47
C ALA A 939 -1.77 -70.18 11.96
N ALA A 940 -1.13 -71.32 12.16
CA ALA A 940 -1.79 -72.51 12.72
C ALA A 940 -2.25 -72.28 14.17
N MET A 941 -1.50 -71.50 14.95
CA MET A 941 -1.92 -71.07 16.29
C MET A 941 -3.13 -70.13 16.23
N ALA A 942 -3.16 -69.16 15.31
CA ALA A 942 -4.32 -68.26 15.13
C ALA A 942 -5.60 -69.03 14.76
N VAL A 943 -5.48 -70.09 13.95
CA VAL A 943 -6.59 -71.01 13.62
C VAL A 943 -7.06 -71.80 14.85
N GLU A 944 -6.14 -72.25 15.71
CA GLU A 944 -6.44 -73.03 16.91
C GLU A 944 -6.92 -72.18 18.10
N THR A 945 -6.53 -70.90 18.19
CA THR A 945 -6.88 -69.97 19.26
C THR A 945 -8.16 -69.18 19.02
N GLY A 946 -8.92 -69.48 17.96
CA GLY A 946 -10.20 -68.81 17.68
C GLY A 946 -10.06 -67.36 17.21
N VAL A 947 -8.96 -67.01 16.54
CA VAL A 947 -8.72 -65.66 15.98
C VAL A 947 -9.54 -65.42 14.70
N LEU A 948 -10.19 -66.46 14.20
CA LEU A 948 -11.00 -66.42 13.01
C LEU A 948 -12.38 -65.83 13.30
N PRO A 949 -12.96 -65.11 12.35
CA PRO A 949 -14.34 -64.67 12.49
C PRO A 949 -15.24 -65.90 12.63
N ASP A 950 -16.14 -65.88 13.60
CA ASP A 950 -17.06 -66.99 13.84
C ASP A 950 -18.06 -67.15 12.69
N GLU A 951 -18.66 -68.33 12.59
CA GLU A 951 -19.59 -68.66 11.51
C GLU A 951 -20.82 -67.74 11.48
N GLN A 952 -21.26 -67.22 12.64
CA GLN A 952 -22.40 -66.31 12.71
C GLN A 952 -22.04 -64.92 12.16
N SER A 953 -20.85 -64.41 12.48
CA SER A 953 -20.35 -63.13 11.96
C SER A 953 -20.12 -63.19 10.44
N LEU A 954 -19.55 -64.29 9.93
CA LEU A 954 -19.40 -64.52 8.48
C LEU A 954 -20.75 -64.63 7.78
N ALA A 955 -21.71 -65.33 8.39
CA ALA A 955 -23.06 -65.46 7.85
C ALA A 955 -23.82 -64.12 7.85
N ALA A 956 -23.65 -63.32 8.89
CA ALA A 956 -24.23 -61.98 8.99
C ALA A 956 -23.68 -61.07 7.88
N PHE A 957 -22.37 -61.06 7.66
CA PHE A 957 -21.78 -60.32 6.54
C PHE A 957 -22.29 -60.81 5.18
N ALA A 958 -22.36 -62.13 4.96
CA ALA A 958 -22.84 -62.68 3.69
C ALA A 958 -24.30 -62.30 3.38
N ARG A 959 -25.18 -62.25 4.39
CA ARG A 959 -26.57 -61.77 4.22
C ARG A 959 -26.61 -60.30 3.84
N ILE A 960 -25.79 -59.46 4.47
CA ILE A 960 -25.67 -58.04 4.13
C ILE A 960 -25.14 -57.89 2.71
N ALA A 961 -24.05 -58.57 2.37
CA ALA A 961 -23.44 -58.54 1.04
C ALA A 961 -24.44 -58.97 -0.04
N GLY A 962 -25.30 -59.96 0.23
CA GLY A 962 -26.38 -60.39 -0.66
C GLY A 962 -27.34 -59.26 -1.09
N LEU A 963 -27.56 -58.24 -0.24
CA LEU A 963 -28.36 -57.07 -0.60
C LEU A 963 -27.67 -56.20 -1.66
N PHE A 964 -26.35 -56.03 -1.54
CA PHE A 964 -25.52 -55.26 -2.47
C PHE A 964 -25.17 -56.04 -3.76
N MET A 965 -25.40 -57.35 -3.78
CA MET A 965 -25.18 -58.21 -4.96
C MET A 965 -26.29 -58.04 -6.01
N SER A 966 -27.47 -57.56 -5.61
CA SER A 966 -28.58 -57.29 -6.54
C SER A 966 -28.22 -56.22 -7.58
N ASP A 967 -27.35 -55.27 -7.22
CA ASP A 967 -26.76 -54.25 -8.11
C ASP A 967 -25.76 -54.82 -9.13
N ILE A 968 -25.29 -56.06 -8.94
CA ILE A 968 -24.31 -56.73 -9.80
C ILE A 968 -25.00 -57.68 -10.78
N ALA A 969 -26.02 -58.43 -10.32
CA ALA A 969 -26.70 -59.46 -11.12
C ALA A 969 -27.92 -58.95 -11.92
N GLY A 970 -28.38 -57.71 -11.70
CA GLY A 970 -29.54 -57.14 -12.39
C GLY A 970 -30.90 -57.77 -12.00
N ALA A 971 -30.92 -58.66 -11.00
CA ALA A 971 -32.11 -59.31 -10.47
C ALA A 971 -31.95 -59.57 -8.95
N SER A 972 -33.07 -59.52 -8.22
CA SER A 972 -33.13 -59.85 -6.79
C SER A 972 -32.84 -61.34 -6.60
N ILE A 973 -31.83 -61.68 -5.80
CA ILE A 973 -31.52 -63.07 -5.42
C ILE A 973 -32.62 -63.58 -4.48
N ALA A 974 -33.18 -64.76 -4.77
CA ALA A 974 -34.26 -65.31 -3.96
C ALA A 974 -33.77 -65.66 -2.53
N PRO A 975 -34.59 -65.50 -1.47
CA PRO A 975 -34.16 -65.75 -0.08
C PRO A 975 -33.55 -67.13 0.18
N ALA A 976 -34.03 -68.17 -0.52
CA ALA A 976 -33.50 -69.54 -0.41
C ALA A 976 -32.10 -69.67 -1.01
N GLU A 977 -31.82 -68.93 -2.08
CA GLU A 977 -30.51 -68.89 -2.74
C GLU A 977 -29.50 -68.08 -1.91
N THR A 978 -29.95 -67.00 -1.27
CA THR A 978 -29.14 -66.23 -0.30
C THR A 978 -28.66 -67.10 0.87
N GLU A 979 -29.54 -67.91 1.47
CA GLU A 979 -29.14 -68.77 2.61
C GLU A 979 -28.20 -69.92 2.18
N SER A 980 -28.30 -70.37 0.92
CA SER A 980 -27.34 -71.33 0.32
C SER A 980 -25.95 -70.69 0.13
N ARG A 981 -25.91 -69.45 -0.39
CA ARG A 981 -24.67 -68.68 -0.56
C ARG A 981 -24.03 -68.33 0.79
N VAL A 982 -24.82 -68.00 1.80
CA VAL A 982 -24.34 -67.77 3.18
C VAL A 982 -23.59 -69.00 3.73
N LYS A 983 -24.17 -70.20 3.59
CA LYS A 983 -23.52 -71.45 4.01
C LYS A 983 -22.26 -71.75 3.20
N THR A 984 -22.29 -71.44 1.90
CA THR A 984 -21.14 -71.62 1.00
C THR A 984 -19.99 -70.68 1.38
N TYR A 985 -20.27 -69.40 1.59
CA TYR A 985 -19.31 -68.40 2.06
C TYR A 985 -18.68 -68.78 3.39
N ALA A 986 -19.49 -69.15 4.39
CA ALA A 986 -19.00 -69.58 5.70
C ALA A 986 -18.11 -70.85 5.62
N SER A 987 -18.50 -71.82 4.79
CA SER A 987 -17.72 -73.03 4.53
C SER A 987 -16.41 -72.75 3.78
N MET A 988 -16.43 -71.85 2.79
CA MET A 988 -15.25 -71.47 2.01
C MET A 988 -14.27 -70.61 2.82
N ALA A 989 -14.78 -69.70 3.65
CA ALA A 989 -13.96 -68.95 4.61
C ALA A 989 -13.23 -69.93 5.55
N SER A 990 -13.95 -70.90 6.12
CA SER A 990 -13.37 -71.92 7.00
C SER A 990 -12.32 -72.80 6.30
N ARG A 991 -12.55 -73.19 5.03
CA ARG A 991 -11.61 -73.98 4.22
C ARG A 991 -10.38 -73.20 3.77
N SER A 992 -10.56 -71.95 3.34
CA SER A 992 -9.47 -71.07 2.88
C SER A 992 -8.47 -70.78 4.01
N VAL A 993 -8.99 -70.68 5.23
CA VAL A 993 -8.18 -70.56 6.44
C VAL A 993 -7.33 -71.81 6.70
N SER A 994 -7.93 -73.01 6.63
CA SER A 994 -7.17 -74.27 6.82
C SER A 994 -6.08 -74.44 5.76
N ALA A 995 -6.34 -74.03 4.52
CA ALA A 995 -5.36 -74.08 3.42
C ALA A 995 -4.22 -73.05 3.57
N LEU A 996 -4.49 -71.85 4.12
CA LEU A 996 -3.48 -70.81 4.33
C LEU A 996 -2.55 -71.09 5.53
N ALA A 997 -2.99 -71.90 6.50
CA ALA A 997 -2.12 -72.38 7.58
C ALA A 997 -0.90 -73.16 7.07
N GLU A 998 -1.00 -73.79 5.89
CA GLU A 998 0.09 -74.53 5.23
C GLU A 998 1.05 -73.62 4.45
N LEU A 999 0.65 -72.38 4.11
CA LEU A 999 1.43 -71.40 3.33
C LEU A 999 2.23 -70.42 4.20
N ALA A 1000 2.14 -70.54 5.53
CA ALA A 1000 2.77 -69.65 6.49
C ALA A 1000 4.33 -69.65 6.39
N PRO A 1001 5.00 -68.50 6.60
CA PRO A 1001 6.43 -68.31 6.32
C PRO A 1001 7.39 -69.25 7.08
N GLU A 1002 6.95 -69.92 8.16
CA GLU A 1002 7.80 -70.82 8.97
C GLU A 1002 7.45 -72.32 8.87
N GLY A 1003 6.51 -72.71 8.01
CA GLY A 1003 6.21 -74.12 7.76
C GLY A 1003 7.36 -74.83 7.03
N ARG A 1004 8.17 -75.63 7.75
CA ARG A 1004 8.97 -76.68 7.12
C ARG A 1004 8.05 -77.87 6.80
N SER A 1005 7.84 -78.14 5.52
CA SER A 1005 7.70 -79.52 5.05
C SER A 1005 8.58 -79.72 3.81
N ALA A 1006 9.76 -80.28 4.05
CA ALA A 1006 10.44 -81.06 3.03
C ALA A 1006 9.57 -82.31 2.81
N GLY A 1007 8.80 -82.35 1.73
CA GLY A 1007 8.10 -83.57 1.31
C GLY A 1007 6.68 -83.44 0.76
N VAL A 1008 6.00 -82.29 0.89
CA VAL A 1008 4.65 -82.13 0.32
C VAL A 1008 4.76 -81.44 -1.05
N LYS A 1009 4.35 -82.14 -2.13
CA LYS A 1009 4.17 -81.55 -3.46
C LYS A 1009 2.98 -80.60 -3.42
N VAL A 1010 3.23 -79.34 -3.10
CA VAL A 1010 2.25 -78.26 -3.25
C VAL A 1010 2.13 -77.94 -4.76
N PRO A 1011 0.92 -77.91 -5.36
CA PRO A 1011 0.71 -77.57 -6.76
C PRO A 1011 1.37 -76.23 -7.17
N GLY A 1012 1.80 -76.12 -8.43
CA GLY A 1012 2.76 -75.10 -8.91
C GLY A 1012 2.49 -73.64 -8.51
N ALA A 1013 1.25 -73.18 -8.48
CA ALA A 1013 0.95 -71.79 -8.13
C ALA A 1013 0.99 -71.48 -6.63
N GLN A 1014 0.60 -72.43 -5.78
CA GLN A 1014 0.68 -72.29 -4.33
C GLN A 1014 2.14 -72.23 -3.85
N ALA A 1015 3.07 -72.91 -4.54
CA ALA A 1015 4.52 -72.80 -4.28
C ALA A 1015 5.10 -71.42 -4.66
N VAL A 1016 4.65 -70.83 -5.78
CA VAL A 1016 5.05 -69.49 -6.21
C VAL A 1016 4.55 -68.43 -5.23
N LEU A 1017 3.29 -68.55 -4.78
CA LEU A 1017 2.70 -67.68 -3.77
C LEU A 1017 3.45 -67.75 -2.43
N ALA A 1018 3.72 -68.96 -1.93
CA ALA A 1018 4.49 -69.15 -0.69
C ALA A 1018 5.90 -68.55 -0.77
N GLY A 1019 6.58 -68.68 -1.93
CA GLY A 1019 7.91 -68.10 -2.15
C GLY A 1019 7.90 -66.56 -2.12
N ARG A 1020 6.91 -65.93 -2.76
CA ARG A 1020 6.77 -64.46 -2.77
C ARG A 1020 6.34 -63.91 -1.41
N LEU A 1021 5.47 -64.62 -0.70
CA LEU A 1021 4.95 -64.22 0.61
C LEU A 1021 6.05 -64.13 1.68
N ARG A 1022 7.11 -64.97 1.57
CA ARG A 1022 8.29 -64.92 2.44
C ARG A 1022 9.19 -63.70 2.23
N MET A 1023 9.05 -62.99 1.11
CA MET A 1023 9.92 -61.88 0.73
C MET A 1023 9.32 -60.51 1.07
N ILE A 1024 8.10 -60.46 1.58
CA ILE A 1024 7.36 -59.20 1.82
C ILE A 1024 7.35 -58.90 3.33
N PRO A 1025 7.81 -57.71 3.75
CA PRO A 1025 7.56 -57.20 5.10
C PRO A 1025 6.04 -57.12 5.36
N GLY A 1026 5.57 -57.67 6.48
CA GLY A 1026 4.14 -57.81 6.76
C GLY A 1026 3.50 -59.08 6.17
N ALA A 1027 4.28 -60.16 6.01
CA ALA A 1027 3.80 -61.43 5.44
C ALA A 1027 2.58 -62.02 6.17
N VAL A 1028 2.47 -61.80 7.48
CA VAL A 1028 1.37 -62.31 8.30
C VAL A 1028 0.08 -61.54 8.00
N GLU A 1029 0.18 -60.22 7.91
CA GLU A 1029 -0.86 -59.29 7.51
C GLU A 1029 -1.32 -59.56 6.07
N ALA A 1030 -0.39 -59.89 5.17
CA ALA A 1030 -0.67 -60.28 3.79
C ALA A 1030 -1.47 -61.59 3.71
N VAL A 1031 -1.14 -62.59 4.55
CA VAL A 1031 -1.92 -63.84 4.67
C VAL A 1031 -3.31 -63.56 5.22
N ALA A 1032 -3.43 -62.68 6.22
CA ALA A 1032 -4.71 -62.28 6.79
C ALA A 1032 -5.62 -61.61 5.75
N CYS A 1033 -5.07 -60.66 4.98
CA CYS A 1033 -5.78 -60.01 3.88
C CYS A 1033 -6.18 -61.02 2.80
N LEU A 1034 -5.29 -61.95 2.44
CA LEU A 1034 -5.59 -62.98 1.45
C LEU A 1034 -6.69 -63.93 1.94
N THR A 1035 -6.71 -64.25 3.24
CA THR A 1035 -7.78 -65.04 3.87
C THR A 1035 -9.13 -64.36 3.69
N ALA A 1036 -9.20 -63.06 3.95
CA ALA A 1036 -10.42 -62.27 3.80
C ALA A 1036 -10.91 -62.23 2.34
N PHE A 1037 -10.00 -62.21 1.37
CA PHE A 1037 -10.39 -62.21 -0.04
C PHE A 1037 -10.75 -63.59 -0.60
N LEU A 1038 -10.12 -64.67 -0.12
CA LEU A 1038 -10.40 -66.02 -0.60
C LEU A 1038 -11.78 -66.56 -0.18
N SER A 1039 -12.45 -65.92 0.79
CA SER A 1039 -13.83 -66.25 1.14
C SER A 1039 -14.85 -65.67 0.15
N LEU A 1040 -14.51 -64.58 -0.56
CA LEU A 1040 -15.46 -63.83 -1.40
C LEU A 1040 -16.11 -64.61 -2.56
N PRO A 1041 -15.47 -65.58 -3.24
CA PRO A 1041 -16.15 -66.37 -4.27
C PRO A 1041 -17.43 -67.04 -3.77
N GLY A 1042 -17.49 -67.43 -2.49
CA GLY A 1042 -18.66 -68.04 -1.89
C GLY A 1042 -19.90 -67.13 -1.79
N LEU A 1043 -19.75 -65.81 -2.01
CA LEU A 1043 -20.88 -64.87 -2.16
C LEU A 1043 -21.53 -64.95 -3.54
N LEU A 1044 -20.79 -65.42 -4.55
CA LEU A 1044 -21.25 -65.63 -5.92
C LEU A 1044 -21.80 -67.06 -6.06
N GLU A 1045 -20.90 -68.04 -6.22
CA GLU A 1045 -21.18 -69.48 -6.34
C GLU A 1045 -19.94 -70.27 -5.88
N ALA A 1046 -20.12 -71.55 -5.49
CA ALA A 1046 -19.04 -72.37 -4.90
C ALA A 1046 -17.80 -72.55 -5.81
N ASP A 1047 -17.97 -72.45 -7.13
CA ASP A 1047 -16.93 -72.63 -8.15
C ASP A 1047 -16.59 -71.31 -8.90
N ALA A 1048 -16.97 -70.15 -8.36
CA ALA A 1048 -16.70 -68.86 -9.00
C ALA A 1048 -15.18 -68.58 -9.13
N PRO A 1049 -14.70 -68.09 -10.28
CA PRO A 1049 -13.30 -67.68 -10.47
C PRO A 1049 -12.84 -66.64 -9.44
N TYR A 1050 -11.57 -66.68 -9.04
CA TYR A 1050 -10.99 -65.67 -8.15
C TYR A 1050 -10.86 -64.28 -8.80
N ALA A 1051 -10.94 -64.19 -10.13
CA ALA A 1051 -11.07 -62.96 -10.89
C ALA A 1051 -12.35 -62.20 -10.54
N ASP A 1052 -13.46 -62.93 -10.31
CA ASP A 1052 -14.72 -62.31 -9.90
C ASP A 1052 -14.65 -61.83 -8.45
N ALA A 1053 -13.96 -62.58 -7.57
CA ALA A 1053 -13.65 -62.11 -6.22
C ALA A 1053 -12.77 -60.85 -6.24
N ARG A 1054 -11.78 -60.79 -7.13
CA ARG A 1054 -10.96 -59.59 -7.32
C ARG A 1054 -11.81 -58.42 -7.82
N ALA A 1055 -12.74 -58.66 -8.75
CA ALA A 1055 -13.67 -57.64 -9.22
C ALA A 1055 -14.57 -57.12 -8.10
N LEU A 1056 -15.01 -57.99 -7.16
CA LEU A 1056 -15.72 -57.56 -5.95
C LEU A 1056 -14.83 -56.72 -5.02
N VAL A 1057 -13.58 -57.12 -4.81
CA VAL A 1057 -12.61 -56.34 -4.02
C VAL A 1057 -12.41 -54.95 -4.62
N ASP A 1058 -12.23 -54.86 -5.94
CA ASP A 1058 -12.08 -53.61 -6.68
C ASP A 1058 -13.34 -52.74 -6.60
N ARG A 1059 -14.52 -53.33 -6.84
CA ARG A 1059 -15.79 -52.61 -6.92
C ARG A 1059 -16.29 -52.11 -5.57
N TRP A 1060 -16.11 -52.91 -4.52
CA TRP A 1060 -16.45 -52.52 -3.15
C TRP A 1060 -15.28 -51.89 -2.40
N CYS A 1061 -14.11 -51.71 -3.03
CA CYS A 1061 -12.90 -51.18 -2.40
C CYS A 1061 -12.54 -51.88 -1.07
N LEU A 1062 -12.74 -53.20 -0.97
CA LEU A 1062 -12.51 -53.94 0.28
C LEU A 1062 -11.03 -53.91 0.68
N ASP A 1063 -10.12 -53.76 -0.28
CA ASP A 1063 -8.70 -53.57 0.01
C ASP A 1063 -8.43 -52.28 0.78
N ARG A 1064 -9.17 -51.20 0.50
CA ARG A 1064 -9.10 -49.97 1.29
C ARG A 1064 -9.55 -50.22 2.73
N LYS A 1065 -10.67 -50.91 2.94
CA LYS A 1065 -11.19 -51.18 4.29
C LYS A 1065 -10.31 -52.11 5.12
N LEU A 1066 -9.61 -53.06 4.48
CA LEU A 1066 -8.57 -53.83 5.17
C LEU A 1066 -7.37 -52.96 5.56
N ARG A 1067 -6.92 -52.02 4.70
CA ARG A 1067 -5.86 -51.07 5.06
C ARG A 1067 -6.24 -50.22 6.27
N GLU A 1068 -7.43 -49.63 6.25
CA GLU A 1068 -7.95 -48.81 7.36
C GLU A 1068 -8.02 -49.62 8.66
N SER A 1069 -8.49 -50.88 8.58
CA SER A 1069 -8.58 -51.78 9.74
C SER A 1069 -7.21 -52.15 10.32
N MET A 1070 -6.22 -52.38 9.45
CA MET A 1070 -4.83 -52.63 9.87
C MET A 1070 -4.19 -51.40 10.51
N GLN A 1071 -4.39 -50.22 9.95
CA GLN A 1071 -3.91 -48.96 10.52
C GLN A 1071 -4.54 -48.70 11.90
N ALA A 1072 -5.84 -48.98 12.06
CA ALA A 1072 -6.53 -48.90 13.35
C ALA A 1072 -6.00 -49.92 14.38
N ALA A 1073 -5.42 -51.04 13.93
CA ALA A 1073 -4.72 -52.01 14.76
C ALA A 1073 -3.25 -51.63 15.05
N GLY A 1074 -2.76 -50.50 14.52
CA GLY A 1074 -1.40 -50.00 14.76
C GLY A 1074 -0.35 -50.45 13.75
N ILE A 1075 -0.75 -51.02 12.60
CA ILE A 1075 0.16 -51.38 11.49
C ILE A 1075 0.50 -50.14 10.68
N HIS A 1076 1.76 -49.99 10.28
CA HIS A 1076 2.22 -48.84 9.50
C HIS A 1076 1.56 -48.82 8.11
N GLY A 1077 1.24 -47.62 7.59
CA GLY A 1077 0.50 -47.46 6.32
C GLY A 1077 1.15 -48.16 5.13
N ASP A 1078 2.47 -48.08 4.99
CA ASP A 1078 3.22 -48.74 3.91
C ASP A 1078 3.14 -50.27 3.98
N GLU A 1079 3.15 -50.82 5.18
CA GLU A 1079 3.05 -52.26 5.42
C GLU A 1079 1.63 -52.75 5.10
N ALA A 1080 0.63 -52.01 5.58
CA ALA A 1080 -0.78 -52.23 5.24
C ALA A 1080 -1.03 -52.18 3.71
N TRP A 1081 -0.41 -51.23 3.02
CA TRP A 1081 -0.53 -51.11 1.56
C TRP A 1081 0.11 -52.28 0.83
N ARG A 1082 1.32 -52.70 1.21
CA ARG A 1082 2.01 -53.85 0.61
C ARG A 1082 1.24 -55.15 0.86
N ALA A 1083 0.75 -55.37 2.08
CA ALA A 1083 0.01 -56.56 2.46
C ALA A 1083 -1.29 -56.71 1.65
N THR A 1084 -2.10 -55.65 1.56
CA THR A 1084 -3.35 -55.68 0.78
C THR A 1084 -3.11 -55.77 -0.72
N SER A 1085 -2.10 -55.07 -1.24
CA SER A 1085 -1.72 -55.14 -2.66
C SER A 1085 -1.25 -56.54 -3.05
N PHE A 1086 -0.45 -57.18 -2.20
CA PHE A 1086 -0.05 -58.57 -2.40
C PHE A 1086 -1.25 -59.52 -2.40
N ALA A 1087 -2.12 -59.43 -1.38
CA ALA A 1087 -3.30 -60.28 -1.27
C ALA A 1087 -4.22 -60.15 -2.49
N LYS A 1088 -4.42 -58.93 -2.98
CA LYS A 1088 -5.21 -58.66 -4.18
C LYS A 1088 -4.56 -59.22 -5.46
N ALA A 1089 -3.24 -59.09 -5.60
CA ALA A 1089 -2.50 -59.66 -6.73
C ALA A 1089 -2.48 -61.20 -6.71
N ALA A 1090 -2.45 -61.80 -5.52
CA ALA A 1090 -2.45 -63.25 -5.33
C ALA A 1090 -3.72 -63.92 -5.87
N LEU A 1091 -4.87 -63.25 -5.83
CA LEU A 1091 -6.12 -63.75 -6.44
C LEU A 1091 -5.96 -64.02 -7.94
N GLY A 1092 -5.21 -63.18 -8.68
CA GLY A 1092 -4.98 -63.37 -10.11
C GLY A 1092 -4.07 -64.57 -10.43
N ILE A 1093 -3.08 -64.85 -9.58
CA ILE A 1093 -2.15 -65.99 -9.75
C ILE A 1093 -2.88 -67.32 -9.51
N LEU A 1094 -3.85 -67.34 -8.59
CA LEU A 1094 -4.64 -68.52 -8.28
C LEU A 1094 -5.57 -68.93 -9.44
N ASP A 1095 -6.07 -67.97 -10.21
CA ASP A 1095 -6.87 -68.23 -11.41
C ASP A 1095 -6.03 -68.76 -12.58
N GLU A 1096 -4.82 -68.22 -12.80
CA GLU A 1096 -3.89 -68.77 -13.79
C GLU A 1096 -3.54 -70.25 -13.47
N ALA A 1097 -3.47 -70.60 -12.19
CA ALA A 1097 -3.26 -71.96 -11.71
C ALA A 1097 -4.45 -72.87 -11.98
N LEU A 1098 -5.66 -72.38 -11.71
CA LEU A 1098 -6.91 -73.10 -11.96
C LEU A 1098 -7.10 -73.32 -13.47
N ALA A 1099 -6.87 -72.29 -14.29
CA ALA A 1099 -6.89 -72.36 -15.75
C ALA A 1099 -5.86 -73.36 -16.29
N ALA A 1100 -4.63 -73.35 -15.77
CA ALA A 1100 -3.60 -74.34 -16.12
C ALA A 1100 -4.00 -75.78 -15.72
N SER A 1101 -4.70 -75.95 -14.59
CA SER A 1101 -5.22 -77.25 -14.14
C SER A 1101 -6.40 -77.77 -14.97
N VAL A 1102 -7.25 -76.86 -15.47
CA VAL A 1102 -8.39 -77.16 -16.36
C VAL A 1102 -7.90 -77.51 -17.76
N ILE A 1103 -6.92 -76.78 -18.30
CA ILE A 1103 -6.25 -77.11 -19.57
C ILE A 1103 -5.54 -78.47 -19.50
N ALA A 1104 -4.96 -78.82 -18.33
CA ALA A 1104 -4.35 -80.13 -18.10
C ALA A 1104 -5.39 -81.27 -17.96
N ARG A 1105 -6.63 -80.98 -17.55
CA ARG A 1105 -7.74 -81.95 -17.43
C ARG A 1105 -8.55 -82.11 -18.72
N SER A 1106 -8.64 -81.07 -19.57
CA SER A 1106 -9.27 -81.14 -20.88
C SER A 1106 -8.31 -81.75 -21.91
N GLY A 1107 -8.14 -83.07 -21.87
CA GLY A 1107 -7.42 -83.80 -22.91
C GLY A 1107 -8.07 -83.63 -24.29
N ARG A 1108 -7.64 -82.64 -25.07
CA ARG A 1108 -7.68 -82.68 -26.53
C ARG A 1108 -6.29 -82.44 -27.07
N LYS A 1109 -5.63 -83.55 -27.42
CA LYS A 1109 -4.57 -83.57 -28.43
C LYS A 1109 -5.18 -83.10 -29.74
N THR A 1110 -4.79 -81.93 -30.22
CA THR A 1110 -4.78 -81.64 -31.65
C THR A 1110 -3.50 -80.88 -31.99
N SER A 1111 -2.81 -81.43 -32.99
CA SER A 1111 -1.47 -81.14 -33.48
C SER A 1111 -1.32 -79.82 -34.24
N ALA A 1112 -0.12 -79.24 -34.16
CA ALA A 1112 0.52 -78.28 -35.09
C ALA A 1112 -0.15 -76.89 -35.19
N LYS A 1113 0.55 -75.76 -35.28
CA LYS A 1113 1.94 -75.43 -35.67
C LYS A 1113 2.33 -74.11 -35.01
#